data_AF-A0A1S9DGY8-F1
#
_entry.id   AF-A0A1S9DGY8-F1
#
_cell.length_a   1.000
_cell.length_b   1.000
_cell.length_c   1.000
_cell.angle_alpha   90.00
_cell.angle_beta   90.00
_cell.angle_gamma   90.00
#
_symmetry.space_group_name_H-M   'P 1'
#
loop_
_entity.id
_entity.type
_entity.pdbx_description
1 polymer ?
#
loop_
_entity_poly.entity_id
_entity_poly.type
_entity_poly.pdbx_seq_one_letter_code
_entity_poly.pdbx_strand_id
1 'polypeptide(L)'
;MNLYERNLEEAHENIKMDLLHIPPKERKSRTSRPKVRTGCVTCKARRKKCDEARPHCRTCVSAGRECGGYEETIDRRTRAWKTTNATVDVPCKIKLEVQKNQLTVAKDCGAWISRLLVDPSQADLSLSERWYLGLFRSSTASQCSGYFPLEFWRRMVHQFSEVEPAVRHAIIAISALHRSFSTTQSAQNSGKPNDPHLFPLRQCNKAIICLQQRLQSASCRQDSHVLITLVTCVLFVSFAFLQGDTDAASCHLRHGTRLLQETYLSNTKKKLDYGPALTDVFYHLELHWASLREPEAASLNHEHSIVQSMALGNPVWCKPVHSLEDACNLLIGLAWLVCENDPENSKMVVAREILDKHQEAILQKLQTWKTELTTSLTRKKVLLSSRDRHTLAALNLWTEIIFIRVSTDSRQNEGESRFDSFTSNFQRVVQLAKSVLSSDFSQSPMPTFSVGMGMIPPLYLCAFRCRDWHIRREAVQLLQRWQLQEGAWTSSGTAFVVSRMIAIESEGLTPGELVPERARISAMRAGALPDGWNVAHKLEKRKLLVAINCVAALAIFFFGYDQGMMGGVNNSSDYLELMGIGYGANINGDTNVPVVTDSLLQGGIVSVYYLGTLVGALFGGWIGERIGRLKSIAVGSVWAIVGAALQCSAMNHQWIICARLINGIGTGVLNAIVPVWATETAEHTSRGQFIAIEFTLNIFGVVVAYWLEFGLSFIDEGRSAIRWRFPIAFQIILLFLLLGLVWFFPESPRWLVKVGREEEARYILGRLRGTGPEDGDKAEAEFRDICNVAELERSQKYSTSYFSMITGRGSGNLHIGRRVQLVVWLQIMQEWVGIAGVTVYAPVIFRMAGFDTEKSQWVSGLNNVFYMFSTLVCVFTLDRIGRRWTLYWGSVGQGIAMFLAGGFSYLCKQANAAGDTSKASSYGAAAASMVFIFTSVFGATWLTVPWLYPAEIFPLSVRAKGNAWGVVGWSIGNGWLTLLCPIMFDSIGEKTLYIFGIANVITIPMVWALYPESNQRTLEQIDLLFAADSIWVWDAERNFQTLVENNPELTQATRARALSDTEKAKAIED
;
A
#
# COMPACT_ATOMS: atom_id res chain seq x y z
N MET A 1 -57.12 -3.20 14.08
CA MET A 1 -55.70 -2.79 14.25
C MET A 1 -55.29 -2.66 15.71
N ASN A 2 -56.11 -2.12 16.62
CA ASN A 2 -55.74 -1.94 18.04
C ASN A 2 -55.68 -3.19 18.94
N LEU A 3 -55.89 -4.39 18.40
CA LEU A 3 -55.80 -5.68 19.13
C LEU A 3 -54.50 -6.43 18.84
N TYR A 4 -53.81 -6.10 17.74
CA TYR A 4 -52.55 -6.75 17.37
C TYR A 4 -51.34 -6.07 18.05
N GLU A 5 -51.40 -4.75 18.23
CA GLU A 5 -50.36 -3.99 18.92
C GLU A 5 -50.33 -4.27 20.43
N ARG A 6 -51.48 -4.46 21.08
CA ARG A 6 -51.51 -4.86 22.52
C ARG A 6 -50.90 -6.22 22.78
N ASN A 7 -51.13 -7.19 21.89
CA ASN A 7 -50.57 -8.53 22.05
C ASN A 7 -49.05 -8.56 21.83
N LEU A 8 -48.50 -7.60 21.08
CA LEU A 8 -47.05 -7.44 20.88
C LEU A 8 -46.37 -6.74 22.06
N GLU A 9 -47.07 -5.81 22.74
CA GLU A 9 -46.58 -5.18 23.96
C GLU A 9 -46.59 -6.15 25.16
N GLU A 10 -47.63 -6.97 25.32
CA GLU A 10 -47.68 -8.02 26.36
C GLU A 10 -46.63 -9.12 26.12
N ALA A 11 -46.32 -9.46 24.87
CA ALA A 11 -45.25 -10.40 24.55
C ALA A 11 -43.85 -9.83 24.88
N HIS A 12 -43.66 -8.51 24.73
CA HIS A 12 -42.39 -7.84 25.03
C HIS A 12 -42.14 -7.66 26.54
N GLU A 13 -43.19 -7.44 27.35
CA GLU A 13 -43.05 -7.36 28.81
C GLU A 13 -42.77 -8.73 29.44
N ASN A 14 -43.40 -9.80 28.95
CA ASN A 14 -43.16 -11.15 29.44
C ASN A 14 -41.73 -11.64 29.17
N ILE A 15 -41.12 -11.25 28.04
CA ILE A 15 -39.71 -11.55 27.74
C ILE A 15 -38.74 -10.74 28.61
N LYS A 16 -39.16 -9.56 29.10
CA LYS A 16 -38.35 -8.70 29.98
C LYS A 16 -38.33 -9.18 31.44
N MET A 17 -39.38 -9.88 31.89
CA MET A 17 -39.48 -10.43 33.25
C MET A 17 -38.70 -11.73 33.47
N ASP A 18 -38.52 -12.57 32.44
CA ASP A 18 -37.77 -13.84 32.54
C ASP A 18 -36.24 -13.69 32.54
N LEU A 19 -35.71 -12.48 32.33
CA LEU A 19 -34.27 -12.19 32.36
C LEU A 19 -33.75 -11.67 33.71
N LEU A 20 -34.59 -11.62 34.76
CA LEU A 20 -34.23 -11.05 36.07
C LEU A 20 -33.91 -12.04 37.19
N HIS A 21 -33.86 -13.36 36.92
CA HIS A 21 -33.45 -14.35 37.93
C HIS A 21 -32.37 -15.33 37.43
N ILE A 22 -31.11 -14.90 37.49
CA ILE A 22 -29.94 -15.80 37.53
C ILE A 22 -29.13 -15.43 38.79
N PRO A 23 -28.91 -16.37 39.73
CA PRO A 23 -28.22 -16.08 40.98
C PRO A 23 -26.71 -15.87 40.77
N PRO A 24 -26.03 -15.06 41.61
CA PRO A 24 -24.63 -14.71 41.42
C PRO A 24 -23.72 -15.90 41.76
N LYS A 25 -22.86 -16.29 40.81
CA LYS A 25 -21.73 -17.19 41.07
C LYS A 25 -20.59 -16.42 41.74
N GLU A 26 -20.28 -16.77 42.98
CA GLU A 26 -19.08 -16.31 43.68
C GLU A 26 -17.81 -16.55 42.85
N ARG A 27 -17.13 -15.46 42.47
CA ARG A 27 -15.77 -15.53 41.95
C ARG A 27 -14.79 -15.72 43.10
N LYS A 28 -14.32 -16.96 43.30
CA LYS A 28 -13.09 -17.20 44.06
C LYS A 28 -11.92 -16.50 43.35
N SER A 29 -11.38 -15.48 44.00
CA SER A 29 -10.13 -14.82 43.63
C SER A 29 -9.01 -15.85 43.53
N ARG A 30 -8.52 -16.10 42.32
CA ARG A 30 -7.22 -16.74 42.10
C ARG A 30 -6.16 -15.66 42.22
N THR A 31 -5.46 -15.66 43.35
CA THR A 31 -4.22 -14.92 43.53
C THR A 31 -3.19 -15.42 42.51
N SER A 32 -2.94 -14.61 41.48
CA SER A 32 -1.86 -14.83 40.53
C SER A 32 -0.55 -14.41 41.19
N ARG A 33 0.29 -15.38 41.56
CA ARG A 33 1.70 -15.13 41.90
C ARG A 33 2.56 -15.28 40.63
N PRO A 34 3.61 -14.47 40.44
CA PRO A 34 4.39 -14.44 39.21
C PRO A 34 5.04 -15.80 38.92
N LYS A 35 5.00 -16.23 37.66
CA LYS A 35 5.71 -17.42 37.17
C LYS A 35 7.21 -17.20 37.32
N VAL A 36 7.88 -18.04 38.11
CA VAL A 36 9.35 -18.03 38.23
C VAL A 36 9.93 -18.49 36.88
N ARG A 37 10.61 -17.57 36.18
CA ARG A 37 11.12 -17.78 34.80
C ARG A 37 12.21 -18.85 34.74
N THR A 38 12.97 -19.00 35.82
CA THR A 38 14.13 -19.89 35.94
C THR A 38 13.85 -20.98 36.98
N GLY A 39 14.21 -22.23 36.68
CA GLY A 39 13.91 -23.39 37.53
C GLY A 39 13.67 -24.67 36.75
N CYS A 40 13.88 -25.82 37.41
CA CYS A 40 13.73 -27.12 36.78
C CYS A 40 12.26 -27.41 36.44
N VAL A 41 12.02 -28.28 35.46
CA VAL A 41 10.69 -28.63 34.97
C VAL A 41 9.78 -29.10 36.12
N THR A 42 10.29 -29.94 37.02
CA THR A 42 9.52 -30.45 38.18
C THR A 42 9.12 -29.35 39.16
N CYS A 43 10.00 -28.38 39.45
CA CYS A 43 9.66 -27.26 40.34
C CYS A 43 8.70 -26.26 39.68
N LYS A 44 8.87 -26.00 38.38
CA LYS A 44 7.97 -25.17 37.58
C LYS A 44 6.55 -25.74 37.53
N ALA A 45 6.42 -27.04 37.27
CA ALA A 45 5.12 -27.74 37.29
C ALA A 45 4.44 -27.64 38.67
N ARG A 46 5.23 -27.73 39.75
CA ARG A 46 4.75 -27.61 41.13
C ARG A 46 4.56 -26.17 41.61
N ARG A 47 4.91 -25.17 40.80
CA ARG A 47 4.93 -23.73 41.16
C ARG A 47 5.69 -23.45 42.46
N LYS A 48 6.77 -24.20 42.73
CA LYS A 48 7.71 -23.94 43.84
C LYS A 48 8.98 -23.29 43.29
N LYS A 49 9.58 -22.39 44.07
CA LYS A 49 10.87 -21.78 43.73
C LYS A 49 11.93 -22.88 43.65
N CYS A 50 12.60 -22.98 42.51
CA CYS A 50 13.69 -23.91 42.31
C CYS A 50 14.98 -23.29 42.85
N ASP A 51 15.85 -24.11 43.43
CA ASP A 51 17.19 -23.73 43.88
C ASP A 51 18.24 -23.77 42.75
N GLU A 52 17.84 -24.15 41.53
CA GLU A 52 18.65 -24.11 40.31
C GLU A 52 19.94 -24.97 40.32
N ALA A 53 20.13 -25.82 41.33
CA ALA A 53 21.23 -26.76 41.39
C ALA A 53 21.19 -27.79 40.24
N ARG A 54 22.30 -27.95 39.52
CA ARG A 54 22.49 -28.94 38.45
C ARG A 54 23.37 -30.08 38.95
N PRO A 55 23.11 -31.35 38.57
CA PRO A 55 22.12 -31.80 37.59
C PRO A 55 20.68 -31.91 38.12
N HIS A 56 20.49 -32.00 39.44
CA HIS A 56 19.17 -32.09 40.08
C HIS A 56 18.98 -31.05 41.19
N CYS A 57 17.78 -30.47 41.23
CA CYS A 57 17.43 -29.44 42.21
C CYS A 57 17.27 -30.04 43.62
N ARG A 58 17.87 -29.43 44.65
CA ARG A 58 17.75 -29.92 46.04
C ARG A 58 16.32 -29.87 46.53
N THR A 59 15.53 -28.90 46.05
CA THR A 59 14.09 -28.78 46.39
C THR A 59 13.26 -29.98 45.88
N CYS A 60 13.77 -30.67 44.86
CA CYS A 60 13.16 -31.86 44.27
C CYS A 60 13.59 -33.10 45.07
N VAL A 61 14.90 -33.20 45.32
CA VAL A 61 15.53 -34.30 46.07
C VAL A 61 15.03 -34.36 47.52
N SER A 62 14.98 -33.22 48.21
CA SER A 62 14.48 -33.15 49.60
C SER A 62 12.99 -33.46 49.72
N ALA A 63 12.24 -33.33 48.63
CA ALA A 63 10.84 -33.70 48.55
C ALA A 63 10.63 -35.17 48.13
N GLY A 64 11.70 -35.96 48.01
CA GLY A 64 11.68 -37.36 47.60
C GLY A 64 11.24 -37.58 46.16
N ARG A 65 11.48 -36.61 45.25
CA ARG A 65 11.03 -36.68 43.86
C ARG A 65 12.17 -36.52 42.86
N GLU A 66 12.01 -37.17 41.72
CA GLU A 66 12.93 -37.09 40.60
C GLU A 66 12.87 -35.70 39.92
N CYS A 67 14.03 -35.11 39.67
CA CYS A 67 14.15 -33.76 39.11
C CYS A 67 14.31 -33.84 37.58
N GLY A 68 13.30 -33.40 36.84
CA GLY A 68 13.23 -33.42 35.38
C GLY A 68 14.10 -32.39 34.66
N GLY A 69 15.19 -31.91 35.28
CA GLY A 69 16.18 -31.04 34.64
C GLY A 69 15.70 -29.62 34.26
N TYR A 70 16.52 -28.91 33.49
CA TYR A 70 16.30 -27.52 33.04
C TYR A 70 16.25 -27.49 31.50
N GLU A 71 15.30 -26.76 30.91
CA GLU A 71 15.26 -26.53 29.45
C GLU A 71 16.39 -25.58 29.01
N GLU A 72 17.13 -25.95 27.96
CA GLU A 72 18.16 -25.11 27.35
C GLU A 72 17.51 -24.08 26.40
N THR A 73 17.61 -22.79 26.74
CA THR A 73 17.19 -21.68 25.86
C THR A 73 18.39 -21.15 25.08
N ILE A 74 18.33 -21.24 23.75
CA ILE A 74 19.29 -20.62 22.82
C ILE A 74 19.05 -19.09 22.81
N ASP A 75 20.07 -18.34 23.21
CA ASP A 75 20.03 -16.88 23.32
C ASP A 75 20.10 -16.20 21.94
N ARG A 76 19.23 -15.21 21.72
CA ARG A 76 19.07 -14.44 20.48
C ARG A 76 19.24 -12.95 20.78
N ARG A 77 20.35 -12.55 21.40
CA ARG A 77 20.72 -11.14 21.58
C ARG A 77 22.23 -10.91 21.50
N THR A 78 22.72 -10.61 20.30
CA THR A 78 23.75 -9.57 20.10
C THR A 78 23.88 -9.24 18.62
N ARG A 79 23.16 -8.20 18.18
CA ARG A 79 23.52 -7.44 16.97
C ARG A 79 23.32 -5.97 17.28
N ALA A 80 24.37 -5.35 17.80
CA ALA A 80 24.50 -3.90 17.85
C ALA A 80 25.46 -3.48 16.72
N TRP A 81 25.01 -2.49 15.98
CA TRP A 81 25.62 -1.91 14.79
C TRP A 81 26.66 -0.86 15.20
N LYS A 82 27.83 -0.81 14.55
CA LYS A 82 28.67 0.40 14.49
C LYS A 82 29.41 0.46 13.16
N THR A 83 29.39 1.67 12.62
CA THR A 83 29.75 2.11 11.27
C THR A 83 31.17 2.67 11.23
N THR A 84 31.79 2.52 10.05
CA THR A 84 32.79 3.39 9.38
C THR A 84 34.22 3.59 9.92
N ASN A 85 35.14 3.37 8.97
CA ASN A 85 36.41 4.07 8.70
C ASN A 85 37.60 3.88 9.65
N ALA A 86 38.59 3.08 9.22
CA ALA A 86 39.99 3.53 9.10
C ALA A 86 40.87 2.48 8.41
N THR A 87 41.74 3.02 7.58
CA THR A 87 42.92 2.52 6.86
C THR A 87 43.83 1.49 7.55
N VAL A 88 44.31 0.56 6.70
CA VAL A 88 45.71 0.12 6.53
C VAL A 88 46.31 -0.94 7.48
N ASP A 89 46.91 -1.92 6.79
CA ASP A 89 47.97 -2.89 7.11
C ASP A 89 47.72 -4.27 7.79
N VAL A 90 48.19 -5.27 7.04
CA VAL A 90 48.31 -6.72 7.29
C VAL A 90 49.63 -6.95 8.04
N PRO A 91 49.73 -7.86 9.04
CA PRO A 91 50.27 -9.19 8.74
C PRO A 91 49.75 -10.38 9.57
N CYS A 92 49.32 -11.40 8.82
CA CYS A 92 49.77 -12.81 8.86
C CYS A 92 50.12 -13.50 10.21
N LYS A 93 49.32 -14.52 10.54
CA LYS A 93 49.67 -15.92 10.88
C LYS A 93 48.78 -16.41 12.01
N ILE A 94 48.17 -17.59 11.84
CA ILE A 94 48.32 -18.71 12.78
C ILE A 94 47.79 -19.98 12.10
N LYS A 95 48.60 -21.03 12.27
CA LYS A 95 48.53 -22.36 11.69
C LYS A 95 47.33 -23.16 12.20
N LEU A 96 46.83 -24.00 11.30
CA LEU A 96 46.02 -25.18 11.54
C LEU A 96 46.72 -26.19 12.46
N GLU A 97 45.94 -26.82 13.33
CA GLU A 97 46.13 -28.23 13.66
C GLU A 97 44.78 -28.91 13.89
N VAL A 98 44.72 -30.19 13.51
CA VAL A 98 43.56 -30.97 13.05
C VAL A 98 43.21 -32.02 14.10
N GLN A 99 41.91 -32.37 14.25
CA GLN A 99 41.40 -33.77 14.27
C GLN A 99 39.86 -33.80 14.41
N LYS A 100 39.18 -34.28 13.35
CA LYS A 100 38.59 -35.64 13.19
C LYS A 100 37.19 -35.78 13.79
N ASN A 101 36.17 -35.63 12.95
CA ASN A 101 35.19 -36.67 12.64
C ASN A 101 34.02 -36.07 11.85
N GLN A 102 34.09 -36.18 10.53
CA GLN A 102 32.93 -36.28 9.62
C GLN A 102 33.45 -36.64 8.23
N LEU A 103 33.72 -37.93 8.04
CA LEU A 103 34.14 -38.55 6.79
C LEU A 103 33.08 -39.59 6.41
N THR A 104 32.08 -39.20 5.64
CA THR A 104 31.28 -40.09 4.77
C THR A 104 30.33 -39.26 3.89
N VAL A 105 30.86 -38.40 3.02
CA VAL A 105 30.45 -38.22 1.59
C VAL A 105 31.59 -37.44 0.91
N ALA A 106 32.79 -38.01 0.95
CA ALA A 106 33.94 -37.53 0.19
C ALA A 106 34.28 -38.62 -0.83
N LYS A 107 33.62 -38.59 -2.00
CA LYS A 107 34.09 -39.35 -3.16
C LYS A 107 34.29 -38.55 -4.44
N ASP A 108 33.76 -37.33 -4.55
CA ASP A 108 33.99 -36.50 -5.76
C ASP A 108 34.88 -35.26 -5.55
N CYS A 109 35.47 -35.07 -4.37
CA CYS A 109 36.40 -33.95 -4.13
C CYS A 109 37.83 -34.21 -4.64
N GLY A 110 38.17 -35.43 -5.06
CA GLY A 110 39.52 -35.79 -5.51
C GLY A 110 39.98 -35.10 -6.81
N ALA A 111 39.04 -34.63 -7.63
CA ALA A 111 39.34 -33.91 -8.87
C ALA A 111 39.43 -32.38 -8.70
N TRP A 112 39.13 -31.86 -7.50
CA TRP A 112 38.93 -30.42 -7.27
C TRP A 112 40.24 -29.65 -7.01
N ILE A 113 41.26 -30.31 -6.42
CA ILE A 113 42.52 -29.66 -6.05
C ILE A 113 43.46 -29.47 -7.26
N SER A 114 43.34 -30.29 -8.30
CA SER A 114 44.20 -30.23 -9.49
C SER A 114 43.78 -29.21 -10.56
N ARG A 115 42.66 -28.49 -10.39
CA ARG A 115 42.22 -27.41 -11.30
C ARG A 115 42.39 -25.99 -10.75
N LEU A 116 43.20 -25.82 -9.70
CA LEU A 116 43.56 -24.53 -9.10
C LEU A 116 44.68 -23.78 -9.87
N LEU A 117 44.79 -24.01 -11.18
CA LEU A 117 45.51 -23.10 -12.06
C LEU A 117 44.60 -21.88 -12.27
N VAL A 118 45.00 -20.75 -11.69
CA VAL A 118 44.26 -19.48 -11.76
C VAL A 118 44.19 -19.04 -13.21
N ASP A 119 43.01 -19.16 -13.82
CA ASP A 119 42.70 -18.44 -15.05
C ASP A 119 42.73 -16.93 -14.73
N PRO A 120 43.56 -16.11 -15.41
CA PRO A 120 43.65 -14.67 -15.16
C PRO A 120 42.30 -13.96 -15.23
N SER A 121 41.34 -14.48 -16.02
CA SER A 121 39.99 -13.94 -16.16
C SER A 121 39.09 -14.13 -14.92
N GLN A 122 39.53 -14.92 -13.94
CA GLN A 122 38.76 -15.30 -12.74
C GLN A 122 39.41 -14.82 -11.43
N ALA A 123 40.43 -13.96 -11.51
CA ALA A 123 41.13 -13.41 -10.34
C ALA A 123 40.17 -12.67 -9.38
N ASP A 124 39.19 -11.96 -9.92
CA ASP A 124 38.26 -11.11 -9.15
C ASP A 124 37.13 -11.87 -8.43
N LEU A 125 37.00 -13.18 -8.64
CA LEU A 125 35.93 -13.99 -8.05
C LEU A 125 36.32 -14.58 -6.69
N SER A 126 35.42 -14.46 -5.72
CA SER A 126 35.51 -15.12 -4.42
C SER A 126 35.41 -16.65 -4.53
N LEU A 127 35.82 -17.36 -3.48
CA LEU A 127 35.82 -18.82 -3.45
C LEU A 127 34.40 -19.43 -3.61
N SER A 128 33.38 -18.77 -3.05
CA SER A 128 31.99 -19.19 -3.22
C SER A 128 31.49 -18.94 -4.65
N GLU A 129 31.82 -17.80 -5.26
CA GLU A 129 31.47 -17.48 -6.65
C GLU A 129 32.11 -18.49 -7.63
N ARG A 130 33.38 -18.87 -7.42
CA ARG A 130 34.05 -19.91 -8.21
C ARG A 130 33.39 -21.27 -8.07
N TRP A 131 32.95 -21.61 -6.86
CA TRP A 131 32.24 -22.87 -6.63
C TRP A 131 30.90 -22.92 -7.38
N TYR A 132 30.09 -21.86 -7.32
CA TYR A 132 28.82 -21.79 -8.06
C TYR A 132 29.02 -21.73 -9.58
N LEU A 133 30.09 -21.09 -10.05
CA LEU A 133 30.49 -21.14 -11.46
C LEU A 133 30.88 -22.57 -11.89
N GLY A 134 31.61 -23.29 -11.04
CA GLY A 134 31.90 -24.71 -11.23
C GLY A 134 30.64 -25.58 -11.27
N LEU A 135 29.70 -25.31 -10.35
CA LEU A 135 28.40 -25.98 -10.30
C LEU A 135 27.58 -25.73 -11.57
N PHE A 136 27.65 -24.52 -12.13
CA PHE A 136 27.03 -24.22 -13.42
C PHE A 136 27.54 -25.13 -14.52
N ARG A 137 28.87 -25.23 -14.64
CA ARG A 137 29.57 -26.05 -15.65
C ARG A 137 29.31 -27.54 -15.49
N SER A 138 29.21 -28.04 -14.26
CA SER A 138 29.05 -29.47 -14.01
C SER A 138 27.60 -29.94 -14.04
N SER A 139 26.64 -29.09 -13.67
CA SER A 139 25.25 -29.52 -13.45
C SER A 139 24.19 -28.49 -13.87
N THR A 140 24.24 -27.24 -13.38
CA THR A 140 23.12 -26.29 -13.57
C THR A 140 22.79 -26.04 -15.04
N ALA A 141 23.77 -25.91 -15.93
CA ALA A 141 23.50 -25.69 -17.36
C ALA A 141 22.70 -26.84 -17.99
N SER A 142 23.05 -28.09 -17.64
CA SER A 142 22.33 -29.28 -18.11
C SER A 142 20.91 -29.36 -17.57
N GLN A 143 20.70 -28.91 -16.33
CA GLN A 143 19.42 -28.86 -15.65
C GLN A 143 18.52 -27.76 -16.24
N CYS A 144 19.02 -26.52 -16.41
CA CYS A 144 18.27 -25.41 -17.00
C CYS A 144 17.74 -25.70 -18.42
N SER A 145 18.48 -26.51 -19.20
CA SER A 145 18.02 -27.00 -20.50
C SER A 145 16.83 -27.97 -20.38
N GLY A 146 16.64 -28.63 -19.24
CA GLY A 146 15.52 -29.51 -18.97
C GLY A 146 15.42 -30.67 -19.96
N TYR A 147 14.20 -30.90 -20.45
CA TYR A 147 13.87 -31.97 -21.40
C TYR A 147 14.28 -31.65 -22.83
N PHE A 148 14.43 -30.37 -23.19
CA PHE A 148 14.69 -29.92 -24.56
C PHE A 148 16.11 -29.35 -24.68
N PRO A 149 17.02 -30.00 -25.41
CA PRO A 149 18.41 -29.56 -25.49
C PRO A 149 18.53 -28.23 -26.25
N LEU A 150 18.94 -27.16 -25.56
CA LEU A 150 19.12 -25.84 -26.15
C LEU A 150 20.61 -25.50 -26.28
N GLU A 151 21.04 -25.14 -27.51
CA GLU A 151 22.42 -24.69 -27.79
C GLU A 151 22.81 -23.46 -26.96
N PHE A 152 21.83 -22.63 -26.60
CA PHE A 152 22.02 -21.51 -25.68
C PHE A 152 22.69 -21.94 -24.37
N TRP A 153 22.12 -22.92 -23.66
CA TRP A 153 22.64 -23.41 -22.38
C TRP A 153 23.89 -24.28 -22.55
N ARG A 154 23.97 -25.06 -23.64
CA ARG A 154 25.08 -26.01 -23.88
C ARG A 154 26.38 -25.36 -24.32
N ARG A 155 26.31 -24.27 -25.07
CA ARG A 155 27.48 -23.69 -25.74
C ARG A 155 27.57 -22.19 -25.54
N MET A 156 26.51 -21.46 -25.86
CA MET A 156 26.55 -19.98 -25.91
C MET A 156 26.83 -19.37 -24.53
N VAL A 157 26.06 -19.74 -23.51
CA VAL A 157 26.22 -19.21 -22.15
C VAL A 157 27.59 -19.54 -21.57
N HIS A 158 28.11 -20.74 -21.86
CA HIS A 158 29.47 -21.12 -21.46
C HIS A 158 30.51 -20.19 -22.08
N GLN A 159 30.45 -19.96 -23.40
CA GLN A 159 31.38 -19.07 -24.10
C GLN A 159 31.32 -17.62 -23.57
N PHE A 160 30.12 -17.07 -23.40
CA PHE A 160 29.95 -15.69 -22.90
C PHE A 160 30.31 -15.56 -21.42
N SER A 161 30.15 -16.60 -20.61
CA SER A 161 30.50 -16.54 -19.19
C SER A 161 32.01 -16.42 -18.93
N GLU A 162 32.84 -16.89 -19.86
CA GLU A 162 34.30 -16.71 -19.76
C GLU A 162 34.69 -15.26 -20.07
N VAL A 163 34.03 -14.64 -21.05
CA VAL A 163 34.42 -13.31 -21.57
C VAL A 163 33.74 -12.15 -20.84
N GLU A 164 32.45 -12.26 -20.52
CA GLU A 164 31.62 -11.13 -20.07
C GLU A 164 31.21 -11.24 -18.59
N PRO A 165 31.62 -10.30 -17.71
CA PRO A 165 31.33 -10.33 -16.28
C PRO A 165 29.83 -10.32 -15.95
N ALA A 166 29.01 -9.60 -16.73
CA ALA A 166 27.56 -9.54 -16.53
C ALA A 166 26.91 -10.93 -16.64
N VAL A 167 27.26 -11.66 -17.71
CA VAL A 167 26.80 -13.04 -17.95
C VAL A 167 27.29 -13.95 -16.82
N ARG A 168 28.55 -13.80 -16.42
CA ARG A 168 29.17 -14.61 -15.36
C ARG A 168 28.45 -14.47 -14.01
N HIS A 169 28.13 -13.24 -13.58
CA HIS A 169 27.40 -13.03 -12.34
C HIS A 169 25.95 -13.51 -12.41
N ALA A 170 25.29 -13.41 -13.57
CA ALA A 170 23.95 -13.93 -13.77
C ALA A 170 23.87 -15.46 -13.64
N ILE A 171 24.83 -16.21 -14.23
CA ILE A 171 24.84 -17.68 -14.11
C ILE A 171 25.21 -18.17 -12.70
N ILE A 172 26.01 -17.40 -11.96
CA ILE A 172 26.31 -17.66 -10.55
C ILE A 172 25.03 -17.49 -9.72
N ALA A 173 24.24 -16.45 -10.01
CA ALA A 173 22.95 -16.23 -9.36
C ALA A 173 21.99 -17.41 -9.59
N ILE A 174 21.85 -17.87 -10.84
CA ILE A 174 21.02 -19.03 -11.20
C ILE A 174 21.53 -20.31 -10.52
N SER A 175 22.84 -20.52 -10.47
CA SER A 175 23.42 -21.70 -9.81
C SER A 175 23.24 -21.71 -8.30
N ALA A 176 23.24 -20.53 -7.68
CA ALA A 176 22.91 -20.40 -6.27
C ALA A 176 21.43 -20.70 -5.99
N LEU A 177 20.51 -20.26 -6.87
CA LEU A 177 19.09 -20.65 -6.80
C LEU A 177 18.91 -22.16 -6.96
N HIS A 178 19.53 -22.75 -7.97
CA HIS A 178 19.48 -24.20 -8.20
C HIS A 178 19.94 -24.97 -6.95
N ARG A 179 21.08 -24.59 -6.36
CA ARG A 179 21.56 -25.22 -5.12
C ARG A 179 20.59 -25.03 -3.96
N SER A 180 20.05 -23.82 -3.78
CA SER A 180 19.07 -23.53 -2.74
C SER A 180 17.86 -24.46 -2.84
N PHE A 181 17.31 -24.61 -4.05
CA PHE A 181 16.20 -25.53 -4.33
C PHE A 181 16.56 -26.98 -3.97
N SER A 182 17.71 -27.49 -4.43
CA SER A 182 18.18 -28.84 -4.09
C SER A 182 18.44 -29.03 -2.59
N THR A 183 18.89 -28.00 -1.87
CA THR A 183 19.10 -28.08 -0.42
C THR A 183 17.80 -28.05 0.38
N THR A 184 16.81 -27.27 -0.05
CA THR A 184 15.47 -27.24 0.56
C THR A 184 14.79 -28.60 0.41
N GLN A 185 15.00 -29.29 -0.71
CA GLN A 185 14.56 -30.69 -0.88
C GLN A 185 15.17 -31.63 0.18
N SER A 186 16.45 -31.45 0.53
CA SER A 186 17.11 -32.27 1.56
C SER A 186 16.70 -31.86 3.00
N ALA A 187 16.41 -30.57 3.21
CA ALA A 187 16.12 -30.00 4.52
C ALA A 187 14.66 -30.21 4.98
N GLN A 188 13.71 -30.50 4.08
CA GLN A 188 12.34 -30.90 4.43
C GLN A 188 12.29 -32.15 5.34
N ASN A 189 13.36 -32.95 5.39
CA ASN A 189 13.51 -34.06 6.35
C ASN A 189 14.06 -33.63 7.73
N SER A 190 14.40 -32.36 7.96
CA SER A 190 15.16 -31.91 9.15
C SER A 190 14.64 -30.64 9.84
N GLY A 191 13.54 -30.03 9.37
CA GLY A 191 12.75 -29.07 10.14
C GLY A 191 13.42 -27.73 10.51
N LYS A 192 14.45 -27.27 9.79
CA LYS A 192 15.06 -25.94 10.03
C LYS A 192 14.95 -25.02 8.80
N PRO A 193 14.36 -23.82 8.91
CA PRO A 193 14.38 -22.83 7.85
C PRO A 193 15.72 -22.07 7.87
N ASN A 194 16.54 -22.26 6.83
CA ASN A 194 17.65 -21.37 6.52
C ASN A 194 17.16 -20.27 5.58
N ASP A 195 17.72 -19.07 5.70
CA ASP A 195 17.36 -17.87 4.95
C ASP A 195 18.10 -17.85 3.57
N PRO A 196 17.51 -18.31 2.44
CA PRO A 196 18.26 -18.70 1.24
C PRO A 196 18.38 -17.63 0.14
N HIS A 197 17.70 -16.49 0.23
CA HIS A 197 17.45 -15.65 -0.94
C HIS A 197 18.45 -14.49 -1.17
N LEU A 198 19.29 -14.15 -0.20
CA LEU A 198 20.10 -12.93 -0.27
C LEU A 198 21.31 -13.04 -1.21
N PHE A 199 21.98 -14.19 -1.28
CA PHE A 199 23.17 -14.36 -2.13
C PHE A 199 22.84 -14.35 -3.64
N PRO A 200 21.82 -15.08 -4.14
CA PRO A 200 21.44 -15.00 -5.55
C PRO A 200 21.05 -13.60 -6.00
N LEU A 201 20.26 -12.87 -5.20
CA LEU A 201 19.86 -11.48 -5.49
C LEU A 201 21.05 -10.53 -5.57
N ARG A 202 22.03 -10.66 -4.66
CA ARG A 202 23.27 -9.87 -4.70
C ARG A 202 24.05 -10.11 -6.00
N GLN A 203 24.12 -11.35 -6.47
CA GLN A 203 24.82 -11.68 -7.72
C GLN A 203 24.06 -11.18 -8.96
N CYS A 204 22.72 -11.25 -8.95
CA CYS A 204 21.90 -10.65 -10.00
C CYS A 204 22.12 -9.13 -10.08
N ASN A 205 22.16 -8.43 -8.94
CA ASN A 205 22.46 -6.99 -8.90
C ASN A 205 23.87 -6.68 -9.42
N LYS A 206 24.89 -7.49 -9.09
CA LYS A 206 26.24 -7.35 -9.67
C LYS A 206 26.22 -7.49 -11.19
N ALA A 207 25.45 -8.44 -11.73
CA ALA A 207 25.30 -8.64 -13.17
C ALA A 207 24.71 -7.40 -13.86
N ILE A 208 23.67 -6.79 -13.27
CA ILE A 208 23.03 -5.56 -13.76
C ILE A 208 24.03 -4.40 -13.78
N ILE A 209 24.80 -4.21 -12.70
CA ILE A 209 25.82 -3.15 -12.63
C ILE A 209 26.88 -3.34 -13.73
N CYS A 210 27.37 -4.56 -13.92
CA CYS A 210 28.35 -4.86 -14.98
C CYS A 210 27.79 -4.57 -16.38
N LEU A 211 26.52 -4.90 -16.63
CA LEU A 211 25.85 -4.63 -17.91
C LEU A 211 25.70 -3.12 -18.14
N GLN A 212 25.30 -2.36 -17.12
CA GLN A 212 25.16 -0.90 -17.21
C GLN A 212 26.50 -0.23 -17.52
N GLN A 213 27.57 -0.63 -16.83
CA GLN A 213 28.93 -0.13 -17.10
C GLN A 213 29.36 -0.44 -18.53
N ARG A 214 29.04 -1.63 -19.04
CA ARG A 214 29.34 -2.02 -20.42
C ARG A 214 28.61 -1.14 -21.43
N LEU A 215 27.31 -0.89 -21.23
CA LEU A 215 26.50 -0.06 -22.11
C LEU A 215 26.94 1.42 -22.13
N GLN A 216 27.57 1.90 -21.05
CA GLN A 216 28.13 3.26 -20.98
C GLN A 216 29.51 3.39 -21.64
N SER A 217 30.22 2.29 -21.87
CA SER A 217 31.55 2.31 -22.49
C SER A 217 31.46 2.52 -24.01
N ALA A 218 31.96 3.66 -24.51
CA ALA A 218 31.88 4.06 -25.92
C ALA A 218 32.79 3.27 -26.90
N SER A 219 33.46 2.21 -26.44
CA SER A 219 34.61 1.59 -27.12
C SER A 219 34.33 0.28 -27.86
N CYS A 220 33.09 -0.25 -27.88
CA CYS A 220 32.79 -1.53 -28.52
C CYS A 220 31.84 -1.42 -29.74
N ARG A 221 31.97 -2.36 -30.67
CA ARG A 221 31.08 -2.48 -31.85
C ARG A 221 29.63 -2.63 -31.41
N GLN A 222 28.72 -1.88 -32.04
CA GLN A 222 27.28 -1.84 -31.73
C GLN A 222 26.63 -3.25 -31.71
N ASP A 223 27.02 -4.13 -32.63
CA ASP A 223 26.52 -5.52 -32.70
C ASP A 223 26.86 -6.37 -31.47
N SER A 224 28.03 -6.13 -30.83
CA SER A 224 28.45 -6.88 -29.65
C SER A 224 27.65 -6.52 -28.40
N HIS A 225 27.26 -5.25 -28.26
CA HIS A 225 26.40 -4.80 -27.17
C HIS A 225 25.02 -5.45 -27.24
N VAL A 226 24.42 -5.46 -28.43
CA VAL A 226 23.10 -6.06 -28.65
C VAL A 226 23.10 -7.54 -28.27
N LEU A 227 24.12 -8.28 -28.72
CA LEU A 227 24.23 -9.71 -28.44
C LEU A 227 24.35 -10.02 -26.94
N ILE A 228 25.22 -9.30 -26.23
CA ILE A 228 25.41 -9.47 -24.79
C ILE A 228 24.13 -9.09 -24.04
N THR A 229 23.48 -8.00 -24.42
CA THR A 229 22.19 -7.58 -23.84
C THR A 229 21.14 -8.67 -24.01
N LEU A 230 21.00 -9.25 -25.21
CA LEU A 230 20.06 -10.35 -25.45
C LEU A 230 20.35 -11.58 -24.58
N VAL A 231 21.61 -12.00 -24.49
CA VAL A 231 22.02 -13.13 -23.61
C VAL A 231 21.71 -12.82 -22.15
N THR A 232 22.00 -11.61 -21.67
CA THR A 232 21.67 -11.21 -20.28
C THR A 232 20.18 -11.12 -20.02
N CYS A 233 19.38 -10.66 -21.00
CA CYS A 233 17.92 -10.65 -20.89
C CYS A 233 17.39 -12.08 -20.69
N VAL A 234 17.83 -13.06 -21.49
CA VAL A 234 17.44 -14.47 -21.31
C VAL A 234 17.79 -14.96 -19.90
N LEU A 235 18.98 -14.65 -19.40
CA LEU A 235 19.41 -15.07 -18.06
C LEU A 235 18.60 -14.39 -16.95
N PHE A 236 18.24 -13.11 -17.11
CA PHE A 236 17.38 -12.40 -16.15
C PHE A 236 15.94 -12.90 -16.18
N VAL A 237 15.37 -13.18 -17.35
CA VAL A 237 14.06 -13.84 -17.48
C VAL A 237 14.09 -15.19 -16.78
N SER A 238 15.12 -16.00 -17.04
CA SER A 238 15.31 -17.30 -16.41
C SER A 238 15.38 -17.18 -14.89
N PHE A 239 16.21 -16.25 -14.38
CA PHE A 239 16.35 -15.99 -12.96
C PHE A 239 15.03 -15.57 -12.31
N ALA A 240 14.31 -14.63 -12.93
CA ALA A 240 13.03 -14.11 -12.43
C ALA A 240 11.96 -15.21 -12.40
N PHE A 241 11.85 -16.02 -13.46
CA PHE A 241 10.98 -17.20 -13.46
C PHE A 241 11.31 -18.17 -12.33
N LEU A 242 12.59 -18.44 -12.10
CA LEU A 242 13.02 -19.36 -11.05
C LEU A 242 12.83 -18.80 -9.63
N GLN A 243 12.71 -17.48 -9.47
CA GLN A 243 12.30 -16.86 -8.21
C GLN A 243 10.78 -16.81 -8.02
N GLY A 244 10.00 -17.00 -9.08
CA GLY A 244 8.56 -16.76 -9.08
C GLY A 244 8.16 -15.30 -9.26
N ASP A 245 9.07 -14.42 -9.68
CA ASP A 245 8.79 -13.02 -10.01
C ASP A 245 8.37 -12.90 -11.49
N THR A 246 7.08 -13.07 -11.74
CA THR A 246 6.49 -13.04 -13.09
C THR A 246 6.56 -11.65 -13.73
N ASP A 247 6.51 -10.59 -12.94
CA ASP A 247 6.51 -9.21 -13.43
C ASP A 247 7.88 -8.84 -13.98
N ALA A 248 8.95 -9.09 -13.20
CA ALA A 248 10.31 -8.90 -13.67
C ALA A 248 10.62 -9.77 -14.91
N ALA A 249 10.16 -11.02 -14.91
CA ALA A 249 10.32 -11.92 -16.05
C ALA A 249 9.63 -11.36 -17.31
N SER A 250 8.39 -10.90 -17.19
CA SER A 250 7.63 -10.31 -18.30
C SER A 250 8.28 -9.05 -18.85
N CYS A 251 8.82 -8.21 -17.97
CA CYS A 251 9.52 -6.99 -18.34
C CYS A 251 10.78 -7.31 -19.14
N HIS A 252 11.64 -8.20 -18.62
CA HIS A 252 12.86 -8.59 -19.33
C HIS A 252 12.58 -9.31 -20.64
N LEU A 253 11.53 -10.14 -20.70
CA LEU A 253 11.11 -10.83 -21.91
C LEU A 253 10.66 -9.85 -22.99
N ARG A 254 9.80 -8.87 -22.64
CA ARG A 254 9.29 -7.82 -23.53
C ARG A 254 10.42 -6.98 -24.15
N HIS A 255 11.39 -6.57 -23.32
CA HIS A 255 12.52 -5.78 -23.81
C HIS A 255 13.46 -6.61 -24.69
N GLY A 256 13.69 -7.88 -24.32
CA GLY A 256 14.51 -8.80 -25.10
C GLY A 256 13.91 -9.11 -26.47
N THR A 257 12.61 -9.37 -26.55
CA THR A 257 11.92 -9.71 -27.81
C THR A 257 11.86 -8.50 -28.75
N ARG A 258 11.57 -7.31 -28.23
CA ARG A 258 11.63 -6.06 -29.00
C ARG A 258 13.02 -5.83 -29.60
N LEU A 259 14.07 -5.97 -28.77
CA LEU A 259 15.46 -5.79 -29.23
C LEU A 259 15.85 -6.82 -30.30
N LEU A 260 15.43 -8.08 -30.12
CA LEU A 260 15.68 -9.14 -31.08
C LEU A 260 15.00 -8.86 -32.43
N GLN A 261 13.77 -8.34 -32.41
CA GLN A 261 13.02 -7.98 -33.62
C GLN A 261 13.60 -6.77 -34.35
N GLU A 262 13.94 -5.69 -33.64
CA GLU A 262 14.60 -4.50 -34.22
C GLU A 262 15.94 -4.90 -34.89
N THR A 263 16.66 -5.84 -34.28
CA THR A 263 17.90 -6.41 -34.85
C THR A 263 17.61 -7.28 -36.08
N TYR A 264 16.55 -8.07 -36.08
CA TYR A 264 16.18 -8.91 -37.22
C TYR A 264 15.74 -8.09 -38.45
N LEU A 265 14.91 -7.07 -38.24
CA LEU A 265 14.40 -6.20 -39.30
C LEU A 265 15.47 -5.31 -39.93
N SER A 266 16.45 -4.84 -39.14
CA SER A 266 17.52 -3.96 -39.63
C SER A 266 18.61 -4.69 -40.45
N ASN A 267 18.73 -6.02 -40.34
CA ASN A 267 19.91 -6.77 -40.78
C ASN A 267 19.68 -7.74 -41.96
N THR A 268 18.70 -7.49 -42.84
CA THR A 268 18.35 -8.33 -44.01
C THR A 268 19.48 -8.61 -45.02
N LYS A 269 20.71 -8.11 -44.82
CA LYS A 269 21.90 -8.39 -45.65
C LYS A 269 23.08 -9.08 -44.94
N LYS A 270 23.05 -9.29 -43.61
CA LYS A 270 24.10 -10.03 -42.88
C LYS A 270 23.47 -11.01 -41.89
N LYS A 271 23.56 -12.32 -42.18
CA LYS A 271 23.22 -13.38 -41.22
C LYS A 271 24.04 -13.16 -39.94
N LEU A 272 23.38 -12.84 -38.83
CA LEU A 272 23.99 -12.93 -37.52
C LEU A 272 24.23 -14.43 -37.24
N ASP A 273 25.49 -14.86 -37.16
CA ASP A 273 25.89 -16.28 -37.04
C ASP A 273 25.37 -16.96 -35.75
N TYR A 274 24.85 -16.17 -34.80
CA TYR A 274 24.31 -16.61 -33.51
C TYR A 274 22.77 -16.48 -33.40
N GLY A 275 22.09 -16.11 -34.48
CA GLY A 275 20.63 -15.87 -34.50
C GLY A 275 19.77 -17.05 -34.03
N PRO A 276 19.95 -18.28 -34.56
CA PRO A 276 19.03 -19.40 -34.30
C PRO A 276 18.93 -19.78 -32.81
N ALA A 277 20.06 -19.94 -32.14
CA ALA A 277 20.09 -20.38 -30.73
C ALA A 277 19.45 -19.37 -29.76
N LEU A 278 19.51 -18.07 -30.06
CA LEU A 278 18.81 -17.05 -29.28
C LEU A 278 17.32 -17.04 -29.58
N THR A 279 16.95 -17.11 -30.86
CA THR A 279 15.55 -17.17 -31.27
C THR A 279 14.85 -18.38 -30.64
N ASP A 280 15.48 -19.57 -30.66
CA ASP A 280 14.94 -20.79 -30.07
C ASP A 280 14.71 -20.64 -28.55
N VAL A 281 15.66 -20.04 -27.84
CA VAL A 281 15.52 -19.84 -26.39
C VAL A 281 14.41 -18.83 -26.05
N PHE A 282 14.27 -17.76 -26.84
CA PHE A 282 13.19 -16.78 -26.67
C PHE A 282 11.83 -17.43 -26.95
N TYR A 283 11.71 -18.31 -27.96
CA TYR A 283 10.48 -19.07 -28.18
C TYR A 283 10.09 -19.94 -26.99
N HIS A 284 11.07 -20.63 -26.41
CA HIS A 284 10.81 -21.43 -25.21
C HIS A 284 10.34 -20.57 -24.03
N LEU A 285 10.91 -19.37 -23.84
CA LEU A 285 10.52 -18.46 -22.76
C LEU A 285 9.14 -17.83 -23.00
N GLU A 286 8.82 -17.43 -24.23
CA GLU A 286 7.49 -16.93 -24.62
C GLU A 286 6.42 -18.00 -24.47
N LEU A 287 6.70 -19.23 -24.87
CA LEU A 287 5.80 -20.35 -24.65
C LEU A 287 5.61 -20.63 -23.16
N HIS A 288 6.69 -20.58 -22.37
CA HIS A 288 6.60 -20.75 -20.92
C HIS A 288 5.71 -19.69 -20.30
N TRP A 289 5.88 -18.44 -20.72
CA TRP A 289 5.02 -17.32 -20.34
C TRP A 289 3.55 -17.55 -20.74
N ALA A 290 3.29 -17.95 -21.98
CA ALA A 290 1.95 -18.25 -22.46
C ALA A 290 1.29 -19.39 -21.67
N SER A 291 2.07 -20.40 -21.26
CA SER A 291 1.55 -21.52 -20.47
C SER A 291 1.07 -21.12 -19.08
N LEU A 292 1.68 -20.10 -18.45
CA LEU A 292 1.34 -19.62 -17.11
C LEU A 292 -0.01 -18.88 -17.06
N ARG A 293 -0.58 -18.49 -18.21
CA ARG A 293 -1.62 -17.48 -18.30
C ARG A 293 -2.97 -18.04 -18.73
N GLU A 294 -4.02 -17.59 -18.06
CA GLU A 294 -5.40 -17.54 -18.58
C GLU A 294 -5.78 -16.05 -18.81
N PRO A 295 -6.77 -15.77 -19.68
CA PRO A 295 -6.54 -14.80 -20.76
C PRO A 295 -6.57 -13.30 -20.41
N GLU A 296 -7.14 -12.88 -19.27
CA GLU A 296 -7.53 -11.47 -19.07
C GLU A 296 -6.40 -10.49 -18.67
N ALA A 297 -5.20 -10.94 -18.29
CA ALA A 297 -4.10 -10.04 -17.86
C ALA A 297 -3.29 -9.43 -19.03
N ALA A 298 -3.96 -8.93 -20.08
CA ALA A 298 -3.33 -8.54 -21.36
C ALA A 298 -2.92 -7.07 -21.38
N SER A 299 -1.87 -6.70 -20.62
CA SER A 299 -1.18 -5.40 -20.79
C SER A 299 0.21 -5.54 -21.42
N LEU A 300 0.40 -6.59 -22.22
CA LEU A 300 1.40 -6.58 -23.29
C LEU A 300 0.70 -6.00 -24.53
N ASN A 301 1.00 -4.76 -24.87
CA ASN A 301 0.76 -4.21 -26.22
C ASN A 301 1.58 -5.05 -27.22
N HIS A 302 1.07 -6.22 -27.61
CA HIS A 302 1.69 -7.14 -28.57
C HIS A 302 1.39 -6.71 -30.01
N GLU A 303 1.85 -5.52 -30.40
CA GLU A 303 2.00 -5.21 -31.83
C GLU A 303 3.21 -5.96 -32.45
N HIS A 304 4.00 -6.65 -31.62
CA HIS A 304 5.37 -7.07 -31.96
C HIS A 304 5.75 -8.43 -31.32
N SER A 305 4.98 -9.50 -31.55
CA SER A 305 5.46 -10.87 -31.27
C SER A 305 6.33 -11.36 -32.45
N ILE A 306 7.53 -11.88 -32.14
CA ILE A 306 8.41 -12.50 -33.15
C ILE A 306 7.71 -13.71 -33.78
N VAL A 307 6.94 -14.47 -32.99
CA VAL A 307 6.18 -15.62 -33.47
C VAL A 307 5.09 -15.17 -34.45
N GLN A 308 4.41 -14.06 -34.20
CA GLN A 308 3.42 -13.50 -35.13
C GLN A 308 4.05 -13.12 -36.48
N SER A 309 5.24 -12.49 -36.45
CA SER A 309 5.96 -12.10 -37.68
C SER A 309 6.43 -13.28 -38.54
N MET A 310 6.73 -14.44 -37.93
CA MET A 310 7.17 -15.64 -38.64
C MET A 310 6.03 -16.59 -39.00
N ALA A 311 4.98 -16.68 -38.18
CA ALA A 311 3.75 -17.42 -38.49
C ALA A 311 3.05 -16.88 -39.73
N LEU A 312 3.12 -15.56 -39.98
CA LEU A 312 2.59 -14.92 -41.17
C LEU A 312 3.49 -15.06 -42.42
N GLY A 313 4.80 -15.25 -42.25
CA GLY A 313 5.77 -15.28 -43.35
C GLY A 313 6.05 -16.67 -43.94
N ASN A 314 5.98 -17.74 -43.13
CA ASN A 314 6.11 -19.13 -43.58
C ASN A 314 5.56 -20.09 -42.50
N PRO A 315 4.37 -20.68 -42.67
CA PRO A 315 3.72 -21.46 -41.60
C PRO A 315 4.62 -22.61 -41.11
N VAL A 316 4.98 -22.57 -39.82
CA VAL A 316 5.93 -23.51 -39.20
C VAL A 316 5.46 -24.98 -39.34
N TRP A 317 4.15 -25.22 -39.37
CA TRP A 317 3.53 -26.54 -39.58
C TRP A 317 3.64 -27.09 -41.01
N CYS A 318 4.03 -26.27 -41.98
CA CYS A 318 4.28 -26.72 -43.35
C CYS A 318 5.71 -27.26 -43.57
N LYS A 319 6.62 -27.10 -42.60
CA LYS A 319 7.98 -27.65 -42.71
C LYS A 319 7.97 -29.17 -42.52
N PRO A 320 8.77 -29.92 -43.30
CA PRO A 320 8.92 -31.36 -43.09
C PRO A 320 9.72 -31.62 -41.81
N VAL A 321 9.32 -32.66 -41.06
CA VAL A 321 9.97 -33.05 -39.81
C VAL A 321 10.92 -34.21 -40.11
N HIS A 322 12.22 -33.96 -40.09
CA HIS A 322 13.23 -34.99 -40.39
C HIS A 322 14.07 -35.37 -39.16
N SER A 323 14.10 -34.52 -38.14
CA SER A 323 14.84 -34.71 -36.89
C SER A 323 13.96 -34.52 -35.65
N LEU A 324 14.47 -34.96 -34.50
CA LEU A 324 13.84 -34.70 -33.20
C LEU A 324 13.77 -33.20 -32.88
N GLU A 325 14.75 -32.43 -33.34
CA GLU A 325 14.82 -30.98 -33.17
C GLU A 325 13.74 -30.26 -33.99
N ASP A 326 13.52 -30.67 -35.25
CA ASP A 326 12.42 -30.16 -36.07
C ASP A 326 11.06 -30.43 -35.43
N ALA A 327 10.90 -31.59 -34.79
CA ALA A 327 9.69 -31.97 -34.08
C ALA A 327 9.45 -31.11 -32.83
N CYS A 328 10.51 -30.85 -32.05
CA CYS A 328 10.45 -29.93 -30.91
C CYS A 328 10.00 -28.54 -31.36
N ASN A 329 10.65 -27.99 -32.39
CA ASN A 329 10.36 -26.65 -32.90
C ASN A 329 8.94 -26.52 -33.44
N LEU A 330 8.43 -27.54 -34.13
CA LEU A 330 7.04 -27.63 -34.57
C LEU A 330 6.07 -27.58 -33.39
N LEU A 331 6.30 -28.41 -32.37
CA LEU A 331 5.41 -28.51 -31.21
C LEU A 331 5.45 -27.25 -30.34
N ILE A 332 6.60 -26.60 -30.20
CA ILE A 332 6.72 -25.32 -29.49
C ILE A 332 5.91 -24.24 -30.21
N GLY A 333 6.02 -24.15 -31.54
CA GLY A 333 5.26 -23.19 -32.33
C GLY A 333 3.74 -23.42 -32.26
N LEU A 334 3.30 -24.69 -32.30
CA LEU A 334 1.89 -25.04 -32.16
C LEU A 334 1.37 -24.83 -30.74
N ALA A 335 2.17 -25.15 -29.71
CA ALA A 335 1.81 -24.90 -28.32
C ALA A 335 1.62 -23.41 -28.04
N TRP A 336 2.46 -22.55 -28.64
CA TRP A 336 2.32 -21.10 -28.51
C TRP A 336 1.00 -20.61 -29.11
N LEU A 337 0.69 -21.03 -30.35
CA LEU A 337 -0.53 -20.63 -31.06
C LEU A 337 -1.81 -20.96 -30.25
N VAL A 338 -1.75 -22.09 -29.56
CA VAL A 338 -2.86 -22.65 -28.78
C VAL A 338 -2.98 -22.04 -27.38
N CYS A 339 -1.86 -21.67 -26.76
CA CYS A 339 -1.85 -21.00 -25.46
C CYS A 339 -2.24 -19.52 -25.57
N GLU A 340 -2.02 -18.87 -26.72
CA GLU A 340 -2.38 -17.45 -26.95
C GLU A 340 -3.84 -17.19 -27.39
N ASN A 341 -4.62 -18.22 -27.71
CA ASN A 341 -6.00 -18.04 -28.19
C ASN A 341 -6.95 -17.66 -27.03
N ASP A 342 -7.15 -16.35 -26.83
CA ASP A 342 -8.09 -15.76 -25.86
C ASP A 342 -9.45 -15.47 -26.52
N PRO A 343 -10.59 -15.98 -26.03
CA PRO A 343 -11.94 -15.63 -26.50
C PRO A 343 -12.37 -14.16 -26.34
N GLU A 344 -11.91 -13.45 -25.30
CA GLU A 344 -12.45 -12.14 -24.87
C GLU A 344 -11.59 -10.92 -25.25
N ASN A 345 -10.32 -11.13 -25.65
CA ASN A 345 -9.44 -10.02 -26.04
C ASN A 345 -9.60 -9.64 -27.52
N SER A 346 -10.34 -8.55 -27.75
CA SER A 346 -10.65 -7.94 -29.05
C SER A 346 -9.45 -7.58 -29.94
N LYS A 347 -8.20 -7.60 -29.40
CA LYS A 347 -6.99 -7.23 -30.13
C LYS A 347 -6.23 -8.39 -30.79
N MET A 348 -6.61 -9.66 -30.55
CA MET A 348 -5.84 -10.84 -31.00
C MET A 348 -6.54 -11.68 -32.09
N VAL A 349 -6.98 -11.01 -33.15
CA VAL A 349 -7.68 -11.61 -34.29
C VAL A 349 -6.81 -12.63 -35.05
N VAL A 350 -5.49 -12.44 -35.11
CA VAL A 350 -4.59 -13.19 -36.02
C VAL A 350 -4.36 -14.66 -35.60
N ALA A 351 -4.07 -14.95 -34.33
CA ALA A 351 -3.85 -16.33 -33.87
C ALA A 351 -5.12 -17.18 -34.01
N ARG A 352 -6.27 -16.58 -33.69
CA ARG A 352 -7.59 -17.19 -33.84
C ARG A 352 -7.94 -17.43 -35.31
N GLU A 353 -7.71 -16.46 -36.19
CA GLU A 353 -7.91 -16.63 -37.65
C GLU A 353 -7.05 -17.74 -38.25
N ILE A 354 -5.79 -17.84 -37.81
CA ILE A 354 -4.88 -18.92 -38.26
C ILE A 354 -5.39 -20.28 -37.80
N LEU A 355 -5.79 -20.39 -36.54
CA LEU A 355 -6.29 -21.64 -35.97
C LEU A 355 -7.60 -22.07 -36.66
N ASP A 356 -8.55 -21.14 -36.83
CA ASP A 356 -9.81 -21.38 -37.53
C ASP A 356 -9.58 -21.83 -38.99
N LYS A 357 -8.62 -21.23 -39.69
CA LYS A 357 -8.34 -21.52 -41.10
C LYS A 357 -7.59 -22.84 -41.32
N HIS A 358 -6.75 -23.25 -40.37
CA HIS A 358 -5.82 -24.36 -40.53
C HIS A 358 -6.01 -25.50 -39.52
N GLN A 359 -7.09 -25.49 -38.74
CA GLN A 359 -7.37 -26.47 -37.68
C GLN A 359 -7.20 -27.92 -38.14
N GLU A 360 -7.88 -28.32 -39.23
CA GLU A 360 -7.83 -29.69 -39.76
C GLU A 360 -6.43 -30.08 -40.23
N ALA A 361 -5.73 -29.16 -40.91
CA ALA A 361 -4.38 -29.39 -41.40
C ALA A 361 -3.39 -29.58 -40.24
N ILE A 362 -3.53 -28.81 -39.16
CA ILE A 362 -2.72 -28.94 -37.94
C ILE A 362 -2.98 -30.28 -37.26
N LEU A 363 -4.26 -30.67 -37.08
CA LEU A 363 -4.64 -31.94 -36.46
C LEU A 363 -4.13 -33.14 -37.28
N GLN A 364 -4.29 -33.11 -38.60
CA GLN A 364 -3.80 -34.16 -39.50
C GLN A 364 -2.27 -34.27 -39.44
N LYS A 365 -1.56 -33.14 -39.36
CA LYS A 365 -0.10 -33.12 -39.24
C LYS A 365 0.37 -33.70 -37.91
N LEU A 366 -0.28 -33.36 -36.79
CA LEU A 366 0.01 -33.92 -35.47
C LEU A 366 -0.20 -35.45 -35.44
N GLN A 367 -1.29 -35.92 -36.04
CA GLN A 367 -1.57 -37.36 -36.15
C GLN A 367 -0.54 -38.09 -37.03
N THR A 368 -0.19 -37.51 -38.19
CA THR A 368 0.81 -38.08 -39.12
C THR A 368 2.18 -38.16 -38.45
N TRP A 369 2.58 -37.08 -37.76
CA TRP A 369 3.84 -37.07 -37.02
C TRP A 369 3.86 -38.13 -35.91
N LYS A 370 2.76 -38.26 -35.15
CA LYS A 370 2.63 -39.25 -34.09
C LYS A 370 2.73 -40.69 -34.63
N THR A 371 2.11 -40.99 -35.76
CA THR A 371 2.18 -42.32 -36.39
C THR A 371 3.58 -42.59 -36.95
N GLU A 372 4.18 -41.65 -37.69
CA GLU A 372 5.54 -41.77 -38.23
C GLU A 372 6.60 -41.97 -37.15
N LEU A 373 6.49 -41.24 -36.04
CA LEU A 373 7.38 -41.35 -34.89
C LEU A 373 7.26 -42.73 -34.23
N THR A 374 6.03 -43.18 -33.98
CA THR A 374 5.76 -44.50 -33.37
C THR A 374 6.29 -45.62 -34.26
N THR A 375 6.06 -45.55 -35.57
CA THR A 375 6.56 -46.53 -36.54
C THR A 375 8.08 -46.49 -36.64
N SER A 376 8.71 -45.31 -36.62
CA SER A 376 10.17 -45.15 -36.69
C SER A 376 10.87 -45.73 -35.46
N LEU A 377 10.32 -45.52 -34.27
CA LEU A 377 10.83 -46.07 -33.00
C LEU A 377 10.71 -47.60 -32.98
N THR A 378 9.59 -48.12 -33.47
CA THR A 378 9.32 -49.57 -33.53
C THR A 378 10.22 -50.27 -34.56
N ARG A 379 10.41 -49.65 -35.75
CA ARG A 379 11.22 -50.20 -36.84
C ARG A 379 12.71 -50.25 -36.52
N LYS A 380 13.25 -49.24 -35.81
CA LYS A 380 14.69 -49.13 -35.57
C LYS A 380 15.22 -49.86 -34.32
N LYS A 381 14.37 -50.49 -33.47
CA LYS A 381 14.76 -51.12 -32.18
C LYS A 381 15.87 -50.33 -31.44
N VAL A 382 15.78 -49.00 -31.42
CA VAL A 382 16.88 -48.15 -30.93
C VAL A 382 16.93 -48.23 -29.42
N LEU A 383 18.08 -48.60 -28.88
CA LEU A 383 18.42 -48.37 -27.48
C LEU A 383 18.58 -46.86 -27.29
N LEU A 384 17.47 -46.17 -27.00
CA LEU A 384 17.48 -44.74 -26.68
C LEU A 384 18.27 -44.50 -25.38
N SER A 385 18.94 -43.36 -25.26
CA SER A 385 19.49 -42.94 -23.97
C SER A 385 18.36 -42.65 -22.98
N SER A 386 18.64 -42.66 -21.67
CA SER A 386 17.65 -42.27 -20.65
C SER A 386 17.10 -40.86 -20.91
N ARG A 387 17.98 -39.94 -21.33
CA ARG A 387 17.60 -38.57 -21.68
C ARG A 387 16.65 -38.49 -22.88
N ASP A 388 16.94 -39.22 -23.96
CA ASP A 388 16.11 -39.18 -25.17
C ASP A 388 14.72 -39.78 -24.92
N ARG A 389 14.61 -40.77 -24.00
CA ARG A 389 13.31 -41.29 -23.55
C ARG A 389 12.49 -40.22 -22.82
N HIS A 390 13.10 -39.41 -21.96
CA HIS A 390 12.40 -38.35 -21.25
C HIS A 390 11.95 -37.23 -22.20
N THR A 391 12.81 -36.83 -23.15
CA THR A 391 12.45 -35.86 -24.19
C THR A 391 11.30 -36.36 -25.04
N LEU A 392 11.33 -37.64 -25.46
CA LEU A 392 10.26 -38.26 -26.24
C LEU A 392 8.94 -38.35 -25.46
N ALA A 393 8.99 -38.67 -24.17
CA ALA A 393 7.81 -38.67 -23.31
C ALA A 393 7.21 -37.26 -23.17
N ALA A 394 8.05 -36.24 -22.98
CA ALA A 394 7.65 -34.83 -22.96
C ALA A 394 6.92 -34.43 -24.24
N LEU A 395 7.53 -34.74 -25.39
CA LEU A 395 7.00 -34.43 -26.71
C LEU A 395 5.64 -35.08 -26.95
N ASN A 396 5.50 -36.38 -26.65
CA ASN A 396 4.23 -37.09 -26.82
C ASN A 396 3.14 -36.53 -25.91
N LEU A 397 3.47 -36.20 -24.68
CA LEU A 397 2.54 -35.65 -23.72
C LEU A 397 2.06 -34.24 -24.15
N TRP A 398 2.95 -33.38 -24.62
CA TRP A 398 2.56 -32.08 -25.19
C TRP A 398 1.76 -32.22 -26.48
N THR A 399 2.05 -33.22 -27.30
CA THR A 399 1.27 -33.52 -28.52
C THR A 399 -0.18 -33.84 -28.19
N GLU A 400 -0.45 -34.61 -27.12
CA GLU A 400 -1.84 -34.86 -26.68
C GLU A 400 -2.52 -33.58 -26.21
N ILE A 401 -1.84 -32.73 -25.42
CA ILE A 401 -2.41 -31.47 -24.91
C ILE A 401 -2.73 -30.50 -26.04
N ILE A 402 -1.80 -30.32 -26.99
CA ILE A 402 -2.00 -29.47 -28.17
C ILE A 402 -3.17 -30.01 -28.98
N PHE A 403 -3.25 -31.33 -29.19
CA PHE A 403 -4.36 -31.96 -29.90
C PHE A 403 -5.72 -31.66 -29.23
N ILE A 404 -5.82 -31.81 -27.90
CA ILE A 404 -7.05 -31.49 -27.16
C ILE A 404 -7.43 -30.03 -27.38
N ARG A 405 -6.51 -29.11 -27.13
CA ARG A 405 -6.77 -27.68 -27.18
C ARG A 405 -7.16 -27.20 -28.59
N VAL A 406 -6.43 -27.61 -29.64
CA VAL A 406 -6.77 -27.31 -31.04
C VAL A 406 -8.15 -27.86 -31.40
N SER A 407 -8.52 -29.03 -30.86
CA SER A 407 -9.83 -29.65 -31.14
C SER A 407 -10.99 -28.97 -30.40
N THR A 408 -10.74 -28.34 -29.24
CA THR A 408 -11.77 -27.72 -28.40
C THR A 408 -12.04 -26.24 -28.69
N ASP A 409 -11.17 -25.56 -29.43
CA ASP A 409 -11.24 -24.11 -29.68
C ASP A 409 -12.23 -23.70 -30.80
N SER A 410 -13.12 -24.59 -31.27
CA SER A 410 -14.09 -24.27 -32.33
C SER A 410 -15.35 -23.55 -31.82
N ARG A 411 -15.94 -22.71 -32.68
CA ARG A 411 -17.05 -21.75 -32.44
C ARG A 411 -18.35 -22.29 -31.79
N GLN A 412 -18.50 -23.59 -31.53
CA GLN A 412 -19.83 -24.19 -31.33
C GLN A 412 -20.14 -24.70 -29.91
N ASN A 413 -19.19 -24.76 -28.98
CA ASN A 413 -19.43 -25.31 -27.63
C ASN A 413 -18.71 -24.50 -26.53
N GLU A 414 -19.45 -23.65 -25.82
CA GLU A 414 -18.94 -22.75 -24.76
C GLU A 414 -18.81 -23.40 -23.38
N GLY A 415 -19.17 -24.68 -23.23
CA GLY A 415 -19.11 -25.41 -21.95
C GLY A 415 -17.78 -26.12 -21.65
N GLU A 416 -17.43 -26.27 -20.38
CA GLU A 416 -16.34 -27.15 -19.89
C GLU A 416 -16.56 -28.63 -20.21
N SER A 417 -17.80 -29.04 -20.46
CA SER A 417 -18.20 -30.38 -20.89
C SER A 417 -17.58 -30.83 -22.23
N ARG A 418 -17.10 -29.89 -23.05
CA ARG A 418 -16.41 -30.19 -24.33
C ARG A 418 -15.16 -31.06 -24.17
N PHE A 419 -14.53 -31.06 -22.99
CA PHE A 419 -13.31 -31.81 -22.73
C PHE A 419 -13.55 -33.32 -22.50
N ASP A 420 -14.79 -33.74 -22.27
CA ASP A 420 -15.11 -35.14 -21.93
C ASP A 420 -14.82 -36.13 -23.06
N SER A 421 -14.98 -35.70 -24.31
CA SER A 421 -14.65 -36.52 -25.50
C SER A 421 -13.17 -36.87 -25.57
N PHE A 422 -12.31 -36.17 -24.82
CA PHE A 422 -10.86 -36.34 -24.79
C PHE A 422 -10.34 -37.05 -23.53
N THR A 423 -11.22 -37.70 -22.76
CA THR A 423 -10.85 -38.46 -21.55
C THR A 423 -9.71 -39.46 -21.82
N SER A 424 -9.73 -40.13 -22.98
CA SER A 424 -8.67 -41.08 -23.38
C SER A 424 -7.31 -40.40 -23.60
N ASN A 425 -7.28 -39.19 -24.16
CA ASN A 425 -6.06 -38.40 -24.33
C ASN A 425 -5.51 -37.93 -22.98
N PHE A 426 -6.37 -37.47 -22.06
CA PHE A 426 -5.96 -37.10 -20.70
C PHE A 426 -5.38 -38.30 -19.94
N GLN A 427 -5.98 -39.48 -20.05
CA GLN A 427 -5.46 -40.70 -19.45
C GLN A 427 -4.07 -41.05 -20.01
N ARG A 428 -3.87 -40.89 -21.33
CA ARG A 428 -2.57 -41.13 -21.97
C ARG A 428 -1.49 -40.16 -21.48
N VAL A 429 -1.81 -38.89 -21.26
CA VAL A 429 -0.90 -37.91 -20.65
C VAL A 429 -0.43 -38.37 -19.27
N VAL A 430 -1.36 -38.77 -18.40
CA VAL A 430 -1.04 -39.26 -17.05
C VAL A 430 -0.20 -40.55 -17.09
N GLN A 431 -0.51 -41.48 -18.00
CA GLN A 431 0.27 -42.71 -18.20
C GLN A 431 1.70 -42.43 -18.68
N LEU A 432 1.87 -41.51 -19.63
CA LEU A 432 3.20 -41.10 -20.11
C LEU A 432 4.02 -40.49 -18.97
N ALA A 433 3.43 -39.57 -18.20
CA ALA A 433 4.08 -38.96 -17.03
C ALA A 433 4.46 -40.01 -15.96
N LYS A 434 3.58 -40.99 -15.71
CA LYS A 434 3.85 -42.10 -14.77
C LYS A 434 5.00 -42.99 -15.25
N SER A 435 5.10 -43.28 -16.55
CA SER A 435 6.19 -44.08 -17.11
C SER A 435 7.57 -43.45 -16.92
N VAL A 436 7.62 -42.11 -16.97
CA VAL A 436 8.84 -41.32 -16.71
C VAL A 436 9.24 -41.41 -15.23
N LEU A 437 8.27 -41.43 -14.32
CA LEU A 437 8.52 -41.49 -12.88
C LEU A 437 8.87 -42.90 -12.38
N SER A 438 8.30 -43.95 -12.99
CA SER A 438 8.46 -45.35 -12.54
C SER A 438 9.75 -46.03 -13.00
N SER A 439 10.55 -45.38 -13.84
CA SER A 439 11.74 -46.00 -14.39
C SER A 439 12.95 -45.77 -13.48
N ASP A 440 13.40 -46.84 -12.81
CA ASP A 440 14.58 -46.87 -11.93
C ASP A 440 15.86 -46.52 -12.71
N PHE A 441 16.28 -45.25 -12.67
CA PHE A 441 17.50 -44.78 -13.34
C PHE A 441 18.56 -44.32 -12.34
N SER A 442 19.54 -45.19 -12.10
CA SER A 442 20.70 -44.98 -11.24
C SER A 442 21.87 -44.23 -11.91
N GLN A 443 21.73 -43.77 -13.16
CA GLN A 443 22.87 -43.23 -13.94
C GLN A 443 22.73 -41.77 -14.43
N SER A 444 21.56 -41.14 -14.37
CA SER A 444 21.41 -39.69 -14.62
C SER A 444 20.27 -39.10 -13.81
N PRO A 445 20.52 -38.12 -12.91
CA PRO A 445 19.44 -37.50 -12.15
C PRO A 445 18.51 -36.75 -13.10
N MET A 446 17.20 -37.00 -12.95
CA MET A 446 16.14 -36.24 -13.63
C MET A 446 16.33 -34.73 -13.43
N PRO A 447 15.91 -33.89 -14.39
CA PRO A 447 15.99 -32.45 -14.20
C PRO A 447 15.12 -32.07 -13.00
N THR A 448 15.70 -31.59 -11.91
CA THR A 448 14.95 -31.06 -10.76
C THR A 448 14.51 -29.62 -11.02
N PHE A 449 15.11 -28.99 -12.03
CA PHE A 449 15.10 -27.54 -12.23
C PHE A 449 15.26 -27.24 -13.72
N SER A 450 14.21 -26.78 -14.40
CA SER A 450 14.18 -26.43 -15.83
C SER A 450 13.71 -24.99 -16.01
N VAL A 451 14.16 -24.31 -17.07
CA VAL A 451 13.69 -22.95 -17.42
C VAL A 451 12.62 -22.96 -18.51
N GLY A 452 12.63 -24.00 -19.36
CA GLY A 452 11.68 -24.16 -20.45
C GLY A 452 10.59 -25.18 -20.15
N MET A 453 9.79 -25.43 -21.19
CA MET A 453 8.70 -26.40 -21.25
C MET A 453 9.04 -27.74 -20.56
N GLY A 454 8.11 -28.24 -19.75
CA GLY A 454 8.22 -29.56 -19.12
C GLY A 454 6.85 -30.19 -18.86
N MET A 455 6.72 -30.93 -17.76
CA MET A 455 5.62 -31.84 -17.47
C MET A 455 4.54 -31.21 -16.58
N ILE A 456 4.84 -30.11 -15.87
CA ILE A 456 3.91 -29.49 -14.93
C ILE A 456 2.70 -28.89 -15.66
N PRO A 457 2.83 -28.05 -16.72
CA PRO A 457 1.68 -27.44 -17.37
C PRO A 457 0.69 -28.46 -17.98
N PRO A 458 1.13 -29.55 -18.63
CA PRO A 458 0.24 -30.61 -19.10
C PRO A 458 -0.51 -31.34 -17.98
N LEU A 459 0.18 -31.67 -16.88
CA LEU A 459 -0.47 -32.29 -15.72
C LEU A 459 -1.44 -31.33 -15.02
N TYR A 460 -1.10 -30.04 -14.97
CA TYR A 460 -2.01 -28.99 -14.55
C TYR A 460 -3.27 -28.99 -15.41
N LEU A 461 -3.14 -28.99 -16.74
CA LEU A 461 -4.30 -29.00 -17.64
C LEU A 461 -5.15 -30.27 -17.48
N CYS A 462 -4.53 -31.44 -17.32
CA CYS A 462 -5.24 -32.68 -17.00
C CYS A 462 -6.08 -32.56 -15.73
N ALA A 463 -5.49 -32.04 -14.65
CA ALA A 463 -6.17 -31.92 -13.37
C ALA A 463 -7.20 -30.76 -13.35
N PHE A 464 -6.97 -29.72 -14.15
CA PHE A 464 -7.81 -28.54 -14.29
C PHE A 464 -9.03 -28.77 -15.19
N ARG A 465 -8.86 -29.34 -16.39
CA ARG A 465 -9.89 -29.43 -17.45
C ARG A 465 -10.61 -30.78 -17.52
N CYS A 466 -9.99 -31.89 -17.13
CA CYS A 466 -10.65 -33.19 -17.13
C CYS A 466 -11.72 -33.25 -16.02
N ARG A 467 -12.90 -33.82 -16.29
CA ARG A 467 -13.96 -34.01 -15.27
C ARG A 467 -13.90 -35.37 -14.57
N ASP A 468 -13.16 -36.33 -15.12
CA ASP A 468 -13.02 -37.67 -14.54
C ASP A 468 -12.29 -37.61 -13.18
N TRP A 469 -12.94 -38.16 -12.14
CA TRP A 469 -12.44 -38.09 -10.78
C TRP A 469 -11.09 -38.79 -10.58
N HIS A 470 -10.85 -39.92 -11.26
CA HIS A 470 -9.64 -40.72 -11.10
C HIS A 470 -8.45 -40.07 -11.79
N ILE A 471 -8.61 -39.61 -13.03
CA ILE A 471 -7.53 -39.01 -13.84
C ILE A 471 -7.01 -37.74 -13.16
N ARG A 472 -7.91 -36.87 -12.66
CA ARG A 472 -7.53 -35.63 -11.98
C ARG A 472 -6.70 -35.89 -10.72
N ARG A 473 -7.13 -36.86 -9.90
CA ARG A 473 -6.40 -37.22 -8.68
C ARG A 473 -5.07 -37.90 -8.98
N GLU A 474 -4.98 -38.71 -10.02
CA GLU A 474 -3.72 -39.32 -10.45
C GLU A 474 -2.73 -38.24 -10.93
N ALA A 475 -3.19 -37.24 -11.69
CA ALA A 475 -2.37 -36.09 -12.08
C ALA A 475 -1.88 -35.28 -10.86
N VAL A 476 -2.74 -35.01 -9.87
CA VAL A 476 -2.34 -34.35 -8.62
C VAL A 476 -1.33 -35.19 -7.83
N GLN A 477 -1.53 -36.51 -7.73
CA GLN A 477 -0.59 -37.40 -7.05
C GLN A 477 0.77 -37.43 -7.75
N LEU A 478 0.80 -37.41 -9.09
CA LEU A 478 2.03 -37.27 -9.85
C LEU A 478 2.71 -35.93 -9.54
N LEU A 479 1.99 -34.81 -9.54
CA LEU A 479 2.55 -33.49 -9.18
C LEU A 479 3.07 -33.42 -7.73
N GLN A 480 2.44 -34.12 -6.78
CA GLN A 480 2.91 -34.17 -5.38
C GLN A 480 4.16 -35.03 -5.23
N ARG A 481 4.24 -36.15 -5.97
CA ARG A 481 5.41 -37.04 -5.97
C ARG A 481 6.60 -36.44 -6.70
N TRP A 482 6.33 -35.74 -7.80
CA TRP A 482 7.36 -35.08 -8.60
C TRP A 482 7.72 -33.76 -7.92
N GLN A 483 8.94 -33.63 -7.38
CA GLN A 483 9.40 -32.39 -6.72
C GLN A 483 10.25 -31.57 -7.70
N LEU A 484 9.58 -30.83 -8.59
CA LEU A 484 10.17 -30.26 -9.79
C LEU A 484 9.80 -28.78 -9.93
N GLN A 485 10.72 -27.99 -10.47
CA GLN A 485 10.50 -26.60 -10.83
C GLN A 485 10.75 -26.39 -12.33
N GLU A 486 9.75 -25.85 -13.04
CA GLU A 486 9.79 -25.49 -14.47
C GLU A 486 9.52 -23.99 -14.59
N GLY A 487 10.58 -23.18 -14.60
CA GLY A 487 10.50 -21.72 -14.52
C GLY A 487 9.68 -21.30 -13.30
N ALA A 488 8.57 -20.59 -13.53
CA ALA A 488 7.62 -20.19 -12.48
C ALA A 488 6.68 -21.32 -12.01
N TRP A 489 6.55 -22.42 -12.76
CA TRP A 489 5.76 -23.57 -12.34
C TRP A 489 6.51 -24.37 -11.26
N THR A 490 5.87 -24.54 -10.10
CA THR A 490 6.37 -25.43 -9.04
C THR A 490 5.38 -26.56 -8.83
N SER A 491 5.84 -27.81 -8.86
CA SER A 491 4.97 -28.96 -8.76
C SER A 491 4.14 -28.98 -7.46
N SER A 492 4.74 -28.58 -6.34
CA SER A 492 4.09 -28.47 -5.03
C SER A 492 3.02 -27.36 -4.99
N GLY A 493 3.33 -26.18 -5.53
CA GLY A 493 2.38 -25.06 -5.64
C GLY A 493 1.20 -25.41 -6.56
N THR A 494 1.48 -25.99 -7.72
CA THR A 494 0.46 -26.41 -8.69
C THR A 494 -0.44 -27.51 -8.11
N ALA A 495 0.14 -28.52 -7.46
CA ALA A 495 -0.62 -29.55 -6.79
C ALA A 495 -1.54 -28.97 -5.71
N PHE A 496 -1.06 -28.00 -4.93
CA PHE A 496 -1.86 -27.34 -3.90
C PHE A 496 -3.06 -26.58 -4.49
N VAL A 497 -2.83 -25.75 -5.50
CA VAL A 497 -3.88 -24.95 -6.16
C VAL A 497 -4.95 -25.86 -6.76
N VAL A 498 -4.54 -26.86 -7.53
CA VAL A 498 -5.49 -27.76 -8.20
C VAL A 498 -6.19 -28.68 -7.19
N SER A 499 -5.54 -29.10 -6.11
CA SER A 499 -6.19 -29.86 -5.03
C SER A 499 -7.30 -29.06 -4.36
N ARG A 500 -7.07 -27.76 -4.10
CA ARG A 500 -8.07 -26.86 -3.52
C ARG A 500 -9.24 -26.65 -4.46
N MET A 501 -8.97 -26.48 -5.75
CA MET A 501 -10.03 -26.40 -6.76
C MET A 501 -10.88 -27.65 -6.78
N ILE A 502 -10.26 -28.83 -6.91
CA ILE A 502 -11.00 -30.10 -6.94
C ILE A 502 -11.88 -30.22 -5.70
N ALA A 503 -11.39 -29.82 -4.52
CA ALA A 503 -12.18 -29.82 -3.30
C ALA A 503 -13.43 -28.92 -3.38
N ILE A 504 -13.32 -27.72 -3.94
CA ILE A 504 -14.45 -26.79 -4.14
C ILE A 504 -15.46 -27.36 -5.14
N GLU A 505 -14.98 -27.83 -6.29
CA GLU A 505 -15.87 -28.38 -7.33
C GLU A 505 -16.56 -29.68 -6.91
N SER A 506 -15.94 -30.44 -6.01
CA SER A 506 -16.48 -31.70 -5.47
C SER A 506 -17.31 -31.53 -4.20
N GLU A 507 -17.59 -30.30 -3.76
CA GLU A 507 -18.38 -30.05 -2.56
C GLU A 507 -19.81 -30.60 -2.72
N GLY A 508 -20.16 -31.57 -1.88
CA GLY A 508 -21.47 -32.24 -1.92
C GLY A 508 -21.61 -33.39 -2.92
N LEU A 509 -20.54 -33.80 -3.62
CA LEU A 509 -20.53 -34.94 -4.54
C LEU A 509 -19.91 -36.19 -3.89
N THR A 510 -20.37 -37.38 -4.29
CA THR A 510 -19.75 -38.64 -3.82
C THR A 510 -18.52 -39.02 -4.67
N PRO A 511 -17.53 -39.74 -4.11
CA PRO A 511 -16.36 -40.17 -4.87
C PRO A 511 -16.74 -41.01 -6.10
N GLY A 512 -16.38 -40.53 -7.30
CA GLY A 512 -16.68 -41.19 -8.58
C GLY A 512 -17.79 -40.53 -9.41
N GLU A 513 -18.55 -39.60 -8.84
CA GLU A 513 -19.52 -38.80 -9.61
C GLU A 513 -18.83 -37.73 -10.47
N LEU A 514 -19.35 -37.53 -11.69
CA LEU A 514 -18.91 -36.47 -12.59
C LEU A 514 -19.33 -35.10 -12.05
N VAL A 515 -18.41 -34.14 -12.07
CA VAL A 515 -18.66 -32.76 -11.63
C VAL A 515 -19.66 -32.09 -12.58
N PRO A 516 -20.81 -31.57 -12.08
CA PRO A 516 -21.78 -30.85 -12.88
C PRO A 516 -21.19 -29.59 -13.53
N GLU A 517 -21.63 -29.25 -14.74
CA GLU A 517 -21.14 -28.08 -15.49
C GLU A 517 -21.17 -26.78 -14.67
N ARG A 518 -22.27 -26.54 -13.95
CA ARG A 518 -22.47 -25.35 -13.11
C ARG A 518 -21.48 -25.23 -11.93
N ALA A 519 -20.86 -26.34 -11.53
CA ALA A 519 -19.91 -26.37 -10.41
C ALA A 519 -18.46 -26.25 -10.90
N ARG A 520 -18.23 -26.23 -12.22
CA ARG A 520 -16.90 -26.13 -12.81
C ARG A 520 -16.39 -24.70 -12.77
N ILE A 521 -15.14 -24.57 -12.35
CA ILE A 521 -14.42 -23.30 -12.37
C ILE A 521 -13.86 -23.13 -13.79
N SER A 522 -14.38 -22.14 -14.52
CA SER A 522 -13.98 -21.86 -15.91
C SER A 522 -12.62 -21.17 -16.03
N ALA A 523 -12.24 -20.39 -15.00
CA ALA A 523 -10.97 -19.67 -14.96
C ALA A 523 -10.39 -19.52 -13.54
N MET A 524 -9.05 -19.53 -13.44
CA MET A 524 -8.33 -19.24 -12.20
C MET A 524 -7.42 -18.04 -12.33
N ARG A 525 -7.64 -17.03 -11.49
CA ARG A 525 -6.72 -15.90 -11.33
C ARG A 525 -5.83 -16.14 -10.11
N ALA A 526 -4.57 -16.50 -10.36
CA ALA A 526 -3.54 -16.53 -9.32
C ALA A 526 -2.98 -15.12 -9.13
N GLY A 527 -3.74 -14.25 -8.46
CA GLY A 527 -3.18 -13.02 -7.90
C GLY A 527 -2.36 -13.34 -6.65
N ALA A 528 -1.22 -12.69 -6.46
CA ALA A 528 -0.57 -12.67 -5.15
C ALA A 528 -1.61 -12.12 -4.15
N LEU A 529 -2.12 -12.96 -3.26
CA LEU A 529 -2.98 -12.50 -2.17
C LEU A 529 -2.19 -11.44 -1.39
N PRO A 530 -2.66 -10.17 -1.33
CA PRO A 530 -2.07 -9.20 -0.44
C PRO A 530 -2.21 -9.74 0.99
N ASP A 531 -1.20 -9.49 1.82
CA ASP A 531 -1.07 -10.01 3.17
C ASP A 531 -2.42 -10.03 3.93
N GLY A 532 -2.82 -11.20 4.43
CA GLY A 532 -4.11 -11.46 5.11
C GLY A 532 -4.36 -10.68 6.42
N TRP A 533 -3.55 -9.66 6.68
CA TRP A 533 -3.63 -8.71 7.79
C TRP A 533 -4.48 -7.48 7.44
N ASN A 534 -4.71 -7.19 6.15
CA ASN A 534 -5.49 -6.02 5.75
C ASN A 534 -6.99 -6.19 6.04
N VAL A 535 -7.57 -5.21 6.75
CA VAL A 535 -8.98 -5.15 7.15
C VAL A 535 -9.93 -5.17 5.95
N ALA A 536 -9.48 -4.72 4.78
CA ALA A 536 -10.26 -4.79 3.54
C ALA A 536 -10.64 -6.23 3.13
N HIS A 537 -9.89 -7.24 3.59
CA HIS A 537 -10.24 -8.65 3.34
C HIS A 537 -11.38 -9.15 4.23
N LYS A 538 -11.67 -8.49 5.36
CA LYS A 538 -12.69 -8.92 6.35
C LYS A 538 -13.92 -8.03 6.37
N LEU A 539 -13.76 -6.73 6.10
CA LEU A 539 -14.84 -5.75 6.12
C LEU A 539 -15.18 -5.30 4.69
N GLU A 540 -16.42 -4.89 4.48
CA GLU A 540 -16.94 -4.36 3.21
C GLU A 540 -17.88 -3.17 3.45
N LYS A 541 -18.06 -2.35 2.40
CA LYS A 541 -19.02 -1.25 2.35
C LYS A 541 -18.91 -0.31 3.57
N ARG A 542 -20.04 -0.03 4.20
CA ARG A 542 -20.18 0.84 5.37
C ARG A 542 -19.29 0.42 6.54
N LYS A 543 -19.09 -0.87 6.78
CA LYS A 543 -18.23 -1.34 7.89
C LYS A 543 -16.77 -0.98 7.66
N LEU A 544 -16.29 -1.12 6.41
CA LEU A 544 -14.93 -0.74 6.04
C LEU A 544 -14.74 0.78 6.08
N LEU A 545 -15.70 1.54 5.55
CA LEU A 545 -15.68 3.01 5.58
C LEU A 545 -15.70 3.56 7.00
N VAL A 546 -16.57 3.05 7.87
CA VAL A 546 -16.61 3.46 9.29
C VAL A 546 -15.27 3.14 9.98
N ALA A 547 -14.68 1.98 9.71
CA ALA A 547 -13.38 1.64 10.29
C ALA A 547 -12.27 2.59 9.83
N ILE A 548 -12.20 2.92 8.54
CA ILE A 548 -11.24 3.88 7.98
C ILE A 548 -11.43 5.25 8.65
N ASN A 549 -12.69 5.71 8.72
CA ASN A 549 -13.04 6.96 9.35
C ASN A 549 -12.70 7.00 10.83
N CYS A 550 -12.83 5.90 11.58
CA CYS A 550 -12.40 5.86 12.99
C CYS A 550 -10.89 6.09 13.14
N VAL A 551 -10.07 5.62 12.20
CA VAL A 551 -8.62 5.84 12.23
C VAL A 551 -8.27 7.26 11.79
N ALA A 552 -8.91 7.77 10.74
CA ALA A 552 -8.73 9.16 10.33
C ALA A 552 -9.16 10.12 11.45
N ALA A 553 -10.32 9.87 12.05
CA ALA A 553 -10.83 10.53 13.24
C ALA A 553 -9.85 10.53 14.41
N LEU A 554 -9.20 9.40 14.71
CA LEU A 554 -8.21 9.33 15.78
C LEU A 554 -7.03 10.29 15.53
N ALA A 555 -6.56 10.39 14.28
CA ALA A 555 -5.49 11.31 13.92
C ALA A 555 -5.94 12.78 14.00
N ILE A 556 -7.16 13.08 13.56
CA ILE A 556 -7.73 14.44 13.63
C ILE A 556 -8.07 14.85 15.08
N PHE A 557 -8.46 13.90 15.92
CA PHE A 557 -8.60 14.07 17.36
C PHE A 557 -7.26 14.40 18.02
N PHE A 558 -6.19 13.65 17.68
CA PHE A 558 -4.83 13.98 18.10
C PHE A 558 -4.43 15.41 17.69
N PHE A 559 -4.72 15.79 16.44
CA PHE A 559 -4.44 17.14 15.96
C PHE A 559 -5.14 18.21 16.80
N GLY A 560 -6.41 18.01 17.15
CA GLY A 560 -7.15 18.94 18.00
C GLY A 560 -6.63 18.98 19.44
N TYR A 561 -6.25 17.83 19.98
CA TYR A 561 -5.64 17.73 21.31
C TYR A 561 -4.35 18.54 21.41
N ASP A 562 -3.44 18.40 20.43
CA ASP A 562 -2.16 19.11 20.39
C ASP A 562 -2.35 20.64 20.23
N GLN A 563 -3.37 21.08 19.48
CA GLN A 563 -3.74 22.50 19.41
C GLN A 563 -4.23 23.06 20.75
N GLY A 564 -5.12 22.34 21.44
CA GLY A 564 -5.72 22.80 22.70
C GLY A 564 -4.74 22.84 23.87
N MET A 565 -3.71 22.00 23.83
CA MET A 565 -2.84 21.73 24.97
C MET A 565 -2.01 22.96 25.43
N MET A 566 -1.63 23.83 24.50
CA MET A 566 -0.81 24.99 24.88
C MET A 566 -1.58 26.03 25.70
N GLY A 567 -2.92 25.97 25.71
CA GLY A 567 -3.75 26.83 26.54
C GLY A 567 -3.46 26.64 28.03
N GLY A 568 -3.49 25.41 28.55
CA GLY A 568 -3.21 25.13 29.95
C GLY A 568 -1.72 25.08 30.30
N VAL A 569 -0.87 24.58 29.40
CA VAL A 569 0.59 24.53 29.60
C VAL A 569 1.17 25.92 29.86
N ASN A 570 0.77 26.92 29.06
CA ASN A 570 1.25 28.29 29.23
C ASN A 570 0.73 28.98 30.51
N ASN A 571 -0.33 28.46 31.11
CA ASN A 571 -0.87 28.96 32.38
C ASN A 571 -0.27 28.25 33.61
N SER A 572 0.68 27.32 33.41
CA SER A 572 1.37 26.63 34.50
C SER A 572 2.53 27.48 35.05
N SER A 573 2.46 27.81 36.33
CA SER A 573 3.50 28.56 37.07
C SER A 573 4.91 27.94 36.94
N ASP A 574 5.04 26.64 37.18
CA ASP A 574 6.32 25.90 37.05
C ASP A 574 6.91 25.97 35.63
N TYR A 575 6.04 25.97 34.61
CA TYR A 575 6.47 26.08 33.22
C TYR A 575 6.96 27.50 32.91
N LEU A 576 6.24 28.52 33.38
CA LEU A 576 6.63 29.93 33.19
C LEU A 576 7.99 30.22 33.82
N GLU A 577 8.22 29.75 35.05
CA GLU A 577 9.47 29.95 35.77
C GLU A 577 10.62 29.18 35.12
N LEU A 578 10.41 27.90 34.76
CA LEU A 578 11.42 27.06 34.13
C LEU A 578 11.84 27.56 32.76
N MET A 579 10.92 28.10 31.97
CA MET A 579 11.20 28.64 30.64
C MET A 579 11.71 30.09 30.68
N GLY A 580 11.58 30.78 31.81
CA GLY A 580 11.95 32.20 31.96
C GLY A 580 10.96 33.16 31.27
N ILE A 581 9.70 32.74 31.14
CA ILE A 581 8.63 33.52 30.50
C ILE A 581 7.95 34.47 31.51
N GLY A 582 7.92 34.08 32.79
CA GLY A 582 7.21 34.78 33.85
C GLY A 582 7.35 34.09 35.19
N TYR A 583 6.48 34.46 36.14
CA TYR A 583 6.47 33.91 37.50
C TYR A 583 5.04 33.73 38.04
N GLY A 584 4.85 32.83 39.01
CA GLY A 584 3.59 32.72 39.74
C GLY A 584 3.49 33.79 40.84
N ALA A 585 2.46 34.63 40.80
CA ALA A 585 2.20 35.66 41.82
C ALA A 585 0.94 35.33 42.64
N ASN A 586 0.91 35.76 43.90
CA ASN A 586 -0.30 35.71 44.72
C ASN A 586 -0.99 37.08 44.66
N ILE A 587 -2.14 37.16 43.99
CA ILE A 587 -2.87 38.42 43.75
C ILE A 587 -4.28 38.27 44.33
N ASN A 588 -4.70 39.21 45.20
CA ASN A 588 -6.06 39.29 45.75
C ASN A 588 -6.59 38.02 46.46
N GLY A 589 -5.70 37.20 47.05
CA GLY A 589 -6.09 35.96 47.73
C GLY A 589 -6.06 34.71 46.84
N ASP A 590 -5.94 34.86 45.51
CA ASP A 590 -5.64 33.76 44.60
C ASP A 590 -4.15 33.44 44.67
N THR A 591 -3.83 32.21 45.07
CA THR A 591 -2.47 31.69 45.04
C THR A 591 -2.09 31.25 43.63
N ASN A 592 -0.87 31.59 43.18
CA ASN A 592 -0.25 31.05 41.98
C ASN A 592 -0.86 31.50 40.63
N VAL A 593 -1.25 32.76 40.53
CA VAL A 593 -1.71 33.39 39.28
C VAL A 593 -0.51 33.53 38.32
N PRO A 594 -0.60 33.04 37.07
CA PRO A 594 0.47 33.19 36.09
C PRO A 594 0.62 34.65 35.65
N VAL A 595 1.76 35.26 35.93
CA VAL A 595 2.13 36.59 35.43
C VAL A 595 3.20 36.44 34.35
N VAL A 596 2.87 36.86 33.14
CA VAL A 596 3.75 36.78 31.96
C VAL A 596 4.57 38.06 31.88
N THR A 597 5.90 37.95 31.93
CA THR A 597 6.81 39.10 31.81
C THR A 597 7.32 39.27 30.38
N ASP A 598 7.44 38.18 29.62
CA ASP A 598 7.88 38.19 28.23
C ASP A 598 6.83 37.57 27.29
N SER A 599 5.87 38.40 26.90
CA SER A 599 4.79 38.03 25.98
C SER A 599 5.29 37.63 24.59
N LEU A 600 6.43 38.16 24.14
CA LEU A 600 7.04 37.83 22.85
C LEU A 600 7.62 36.41 22.88
N LEU A 601 8.33 36.06 23.96
CA LEU A 601 8.88 34.71 24.13
C LEU A 601 7.76 33.66 24.22
N GLN A 602 6.69 33.94 24.97
CA GLN A 602 5.53 33.05 25.03
C GLN A 602 4.90 32.84 23.64
N GLY A 603 4.59 33.93 22.94
CA GLY A 603 4.04 33.89 21.58
C GLY A 603 4.99 33.18 20.59
N GLY A 604 6.29 33.38 20.74
CA GLY A 604 7.35 32.71 19.97
C GLY A 604 7.38 31.19 20.18
N ILE A 605 7.30 30.73 21.43
CA ILE A 605 7.28 29.29 21.76
C ILE A 605 6.05 28.61 21.17
N VAL A 606 4.89 29.25 21.25
CA VAL A 606 3.67 28.67 20.68
C VAL A 606 3.71 28.71 19.16
N SER A 607 4.14 29.82 18.55
CA SER A 607 4.14 30.02 17.10
C SER A 607 5.13 29.13 16.33
N VAL A 608 6.28 28.78 16.91
CA VAL A 608 7.31 27.96 16.23
C VAL A 608 6.81 26.56 15.86
N TYR A 609 5.82 26.04 16.59
CA TYR A 609 5.15 24.79 16.24
C TYR A 609 4.52 24.87 14.85
N TYR A 610 3.84 25.99 14.53
CA TYR A 610 3.21 26.17 13.23
C TYR A 610 4.24 26.36 12.11
N LEU A 611 5.41 26.92 12.40
CA LEU A 611 6.53 26.88 11.46
C LEU A 611 6.94 25.43 11.16
N GLY A 612 6.96 24.58 12.18
CA GLY A 612 7.16 23.14 12.03
C GLY A 612 6.08 22.49 11.16
N THR A 613 4.80 22.78 11.41
CA THR A 613 3.68 22.21 10.63
C THR A 613 3.71 22.65 9.17
N LEU A 614 4.15 23.88 8.89
CA LEU A 614 4.35 24.37 7.53
C LEU A 614 5.38 23.53 6.77
N VAL A 615 6.56 23.34 7.36
CA VAL A 615 7.63 22.51 6.76
C VAL A 615 7.18 21.06 6.65
N GLY A 616 6.52 20.55 7.69
CA GLY A 616 5.93 19.22 7.74
C GLY A 616 4.88 18.97 6.67
N ALA A 617 4.04 19.95 6.35
CA ALA A 617 3.01 19.81 5.32
C ALA A 617 3.60 19.68 3.91
N LEU A 618 4.63 20.48 3.59
CA LEU A 618 5.33 20.40 2.31
C LEU A 618 6.10 19.08 2.18
N PHE A 619 6.77 18.66 3.27
CA PHE A 619 7.43 17.36 3.32
C PHE A 619 6.42 16.20 3.22
N GLY A 620 5.28 16.33 3.91
CA GLY A 620 4.16 15.39 3.93
C GLY A 620 3.57 15.17 2.55
N GLY A 621 3.24 16.24 1.83
CA GLY A 621 2.72 16.11 0.47
C GLY A 621 3.73 15.48 -0.50
N TRP A 622 5.02 15.78 -0.37
CA TRP A 622 6.07 15.13 -1.17
C TRP A 622 6.24 13.63 -0.86
N ILE A 623 6.30 13.27 0.42
CA ILE A 623 6.50 11.87 0.83
C ILE A 623 5.23 11.05 0.53
N GLY A 624 4.05 11.62 0.76
CA GLY A 624 2.75 11.02 0.48
C GLY A 624 2.57 10.59 -0.96
N GLU A 625 3.11 11.35 -1.92
CA GLU A 625 3.11 10.95 -3.33
C GLU A 625 4.04 9.77 -3.63
N ARG A 626 5.20 9.69 -2.96
CA ARG A 626 6.23 8.67 -3.25
C ARG A 626 5.99 7.33 -2.56
N ILE A 627 5.62 7.34 -1.29
CA ILE A 627 5.58 6.11 -0.46
C ILE A 627 4.17 5.63 -0.13
N GLY A 628 3.13 6.42 -0.42
CA GLY A 628 1.73 6.12 -0.10
C GLY A 628 1.21 6.89 1.11
N ARG A 629 -0.09 6.81 1.38
CA ARG A 629 -0.73 7.54 2.48
C ARG A 629 -0.42 6.87 3.82
N LEU A 630 -0.57 5.55 3.93
CA LEU A 630 -0.42 4.83 5.19
C LEU A 630 1.00 4.91 5.74
N LYS A 631 2.00 4.71 4.87
CA LYS A 631 3.41 4.82 5.26
C LYS A 631 3.77 6.25 5.67
N SER A 632 3.16 7.25 5.03
CA SER A 632 3.37 8.66 5.39
C SER A 632 2.74 9.01 6.73
N ILE A 633 1.55 8.48 7.04
CA ILE A 633 0.93 8.57 8.37
C ILE A 633 1.87 7.94 9.41
N ALA A 634 2.41 6.74 9.15
CA ALA A 634 3.35 6.09 10.07
C ALA A 634 4.63 6.93 10.30
N VAL A 635 5.21 7.50 9.25
CA VAL A 635 6.38 8.40 9.36
C VAL A 635 6.05 9.65 10.18
N GLY A 636 4.91 10.30 9.89
CA GLY A 636 4.42 11.46 10.65
C GLY A 636 4.23 11.13 12.13
N SER A 637 3.60 9.99 12.45
CA SER A 637 3.39 9.54 13.83
C SER A 637 4.69 9.29 14.58
N VAL A 638 5.66 8.59 13.98
CA VAL A 638 6.97 8.36 14.60
C VAL A 638 7.70 9.69 14.86
N TRP A 639 7.63 10.61 13.91
CA TRP A 639 8.25 11.93 14.04
C TRP A 639 7.61 12.75 15.17
N ALA A 640 6.28 12.77 15.24
CA ALA A 640 5.53 13.45 16.29
C ALA A 640 5.78 12.82 17.68
N ILE A 641 5.92 11.49 17.79
CA ILE A 641 6.27 10.83 19.05
C ILE A 641 7.62 11.32 19.58
N VAL A 642 8.62 11.44 18.70
CA VAL A 642 9.94 11.97 19.06
C VAL A 642 9.82 13.44 19.50
N GLY A 643 9.10 14.27 18.74
CA GLY A 643 8.87 15.67 19.09
C GLY A 643 8.16 15.84 20.44
N ALA A 644 7.09 15.09 20.69
CA ALA A 644 6.36 15.08 21.95
C ALA A 644 7.23 14.62 23.13
N ALA A 645 8.04 13.56 22.97
CA ALA A 645 8.95 13.09 24.00
C ALA A 645 10.04 14.12 24.35
N LEU A 646 10.54 14.85 23.35
CA LEU A 646 11.47 15.96 23.54
C LEU A 646 10.79 17.13 24.29
N GLN A 647 9.53 17.44 23.98
CA GLN A 647 8.78 18.48 24.70
C GLN A 647 8.56 18.11 26.18
N CYS A 648 8.21 16.87 26.49
CA CYS A 648 8.04 16.40 27.87
C CYS A 648 9.31 16.53 28.72
N SER A 649 10.48 16.40 28.08
CA SER A 649 11.80 16.47 28.74
C SER A 649 12.42 17.86 28.73
N ALA A 650 11.67 18.89 28.32
CA ALA A 650 12.19 20.24 28.21
C ALA A 650 12.60 20.83 29.57
N MET A 651 13.76 21.50 29.57
CA MET A 651 14.36 22.10 30.77
C MET A 651 14.72 23.58 30.62
N ASN A 652 14.55 24.14 29.43
CA ASN A 652 14.76 25.56 29.13
C ASN A 652 13.98 25.96 27.87
N HIS A 653 13.82 27.27 27.63
CA HIS A 653 13.06 27.78 26.49
C HIS A 653 13.66 27.38 25.13
N GLN A 654 14.99 27.27 25.02
CA GLN A 654 15.64 26.88 23.76
C GLN A 654 15.27 25.44 23.37
N TRP A 655 15.26 24.54 24.35
CA TRP A 655 14.90 23.16 24.16
C TRP A 655 13.44 23.00 23.77
N ILE A 656 12.51 23.68 24.45
CA ILE A 656 11.08 23.58 24.10
C ILE A 656 10.82 24.15 22.69
N ILE A 657 11.50 25.23 22.28
CA ILE A 657 11.39 25.80 20.92
C ILE A 657 11.82 24.77 19.88
N CYS A 658 13.00 24.15 20.04
CA CYS A 658 13.47 23.11 19.12
C CYS A 658 12.55 21.88 19.13
N ALA A 659 12.12 21.42 20.30
CA ALA A 659 11.23 20.28 20.43
C ALA A 659 9.86 20.52 19.77
N ARG A 660 9.33 21.75 19.88
CA ARG A 660 8.08 22.16 19.23
C ARG A 660 8.20 22.24 17.72
N LEU A 661 9.31 22.74 17.21
CA LEU A 661 9.59 22.71 15.77
C LEU A 661 9.61 21.27 15.24
N ILE A 662 10.28 20.36 15.94
CA ILE A 662 10.35 18.94 15.57
C ILE A 662 8.96 18.30 15.65
N ASN A 663 8.19 18.54 16.72
CA ASN A 663 6.82 18.02 16.84
C ASN A 663 5.92 18.53 15.72
N GLY A 664 6.00 19.83 15.43
CA GLY A 664 5.25 20.47 14.37
C GLY A 664 5.48 19.83 13.00
N ILE A 665 6.71 19.43 12.66
CA ILE A 665 6.99 18.72 11.40
C ILE A 665 6.19 17.42 11.31
N GLY A 666 6.15 16.63 12.39
CA GLY A 666 5.38 15.38 12.43
C GLY A 666 3.88 15.63 12.28
N THR A 667 3.33 16.59 13.03
CA THR A 667 1.91 16.95 12.94
C THR A 667 1.54 17.54 11.58
N GLY A 668 2.42 18.33 10.95
CA GLY A 668 2.23 18.86 9.59
C GLY A 668 2.11 17.77 8.53
N VAL A 669 2.91 16.70 8.65
CA VAL A 669 2.79 15.52 7.77
C VAL A 669 1.43 14.86 7.93
N LEU A 670 0.98 14.66 9.18
CA LEU A 670 -0.31 14.04 9.47
C LEU A 670 -1.48 14.88 8.91
N ASN A 671 -1.45 16.19 9.12
CA ASN A 671 -2.48 17.11 8.66
C ASN A 671 -2.59 17.19 7.13
N ALA A 672 -1.48 17.02 6.42
CA ALA A 672 -1.49 17.03 4.96
C ALA A 672 -2.02 15.71 4.36
N ILE A 673 -1.81 14.57 5.04
CA ILE A 673 -2.05 13.24 4.45
C ILE A 673 -3.34 12.58 4.93
N VAL A 674 -3.72 12.73 6.19
CA VAL A 674 -4.90 12.03 6.75
C VAL A 674 -6.19 12.44 6.03
N PRO A 675 -6.50 13.74 5.84
CA PRO A 675 -7.73 14.13 5.14
C PRO A 675 -7.74 13.67 3.67
N VAL A 676 -6.57 13.62 3.02
CA VAL A 676 -6.42 13.10 1.66
C VAL A 676 -6.77 11.61 1.63
N TRP A 677 -6.27 10.82 2.58
CA TRP A 677 -6.56 9.39 2.66
C TRP A 677 -8.05 9.11 2.92
N ALA A 678 -8.68 9.85 3.82
CA ALA A 678 -10.11 9.72 4.11
C ALA A 678 -10.98 10.07 2.89
N THR A 679 -10.66 11.17 2.20
CA THR A 679 -11.44 11.61 1.03
C THR A 679 -11.22 10.76 -0.22
N GLU A 680 -10.04 10.17 -0.40
CA GLU A 680 -9.74 9.27 -1.52
C GLU A 680 -10.40 7.90 -1.38
N THR A 681 -10.80 7.51 -0.16
CA THR A 681 -11.53 6.25 0.13
C THR A 681 -13.05 6.45 0.22
N ALA A 682 -13.49 7.65 0.61
CA ALA A 682 -14.90 8.03 0.67
C ALA A 682 -15.58 8.15 -0.72
N GLU A 683 -16.88 7.86 -0.75
CA GLU A 683 -17.75 8.07 -1.91
C GLU A 683 -17.99 9.57 -2.15
N HIS A 684 -18.15 9.97 -3.42
CA HIS A 684 -18.27 11.38 -3.82
C HIS A 684 -19.46 12.13 -3.17
N THR A 685 -20.58 11.44 -2.93
CA THR A 685 -21.84 12.02 -2.44
C THR A 685 -21.83 12.36 -0.95
N SER A 686 -20.93 11.79 -0.16
CA SER A 686 -20.90 11.92 1.31
C SER A 686 -19.62 12.58 1.83
N ARG A 687 -18.77 13.11 0.94
CA ARG A 687 -17.46 13.69 1.30
C ARG A 687 -17.55 14.87 2.26
N GLY A 688 -18.49 15.79 2.02
CA GLY A 688 -18.68 16.97 2.86
C GLY A 688 -19.03 16.60 4.29
N GLN A 689 -19.99 15.68 4.45
CA GLN A 689 -20.38 15.13 5.75
C GLN A 689 -19.23 14.39 6.46
N PHE A 690 -18.44 13.59 5.74
CA PHE A 690 -17.31 12.88 6.35
C PHE A 690 -16.26 13.84 6.91
N ILE A 691 -15.85 14.84 6.12
CA ILE A 691 -14.90 15.85 6.56
C ILE A 691 -15.47 16.65 7.76
N ALA A 692 -16.75 17.00 7.73
CA ALA A 692 -17.39 17.73 8.83
C ALA A 692 -17.39 16.93 10.16
N ILE A 693 -17.57 15.60 10.09
CA ILE A 693 -17.46 14.71 11.25
C ILE A 693 -16.01 14.68 11.77
N GLU A 694 -15.03 14.62 10.89
CA GLU A 694 -13.61 14.66 11.26
C GLU A 694 -13.27 15.94 12.04
N PHE A 695 -13.69 17.12 11.54
CA PHE A 695 -13.46 18.39 12.24
C PHE A 695 -14.24 18.53 13.54
N THR A 696 -15.39 17.85 13.68
CA THR A 696 -16.06 17.76 14.99
C THR A 696 -15.19 17.03 16.01
N LEU A 697 -14.50 15.96 15.58
CA LEU A 697 -13.56 15.22 16.44
C LEU A 697 -12.27 15.99 16.70
N ASN A 698 -11.88 16.89 15.80
CA ASN A 698 -10.83 17.87 16.08
C ASN A 698 -11.20 18.74 17.29
N ILE A 699 -12.38 19.36 17.29
CA ILE A 699 -12.81 20.22 18.40
C ILE A 699 -13.03 19.40 19.68
N PHE A 700 -13.50 18.16 19.57
CA PHE A 700 -13.53 17.25 20.71
C PHE A 700 -12.13 17.03 21.32
N GLY A 701 -11.08 16.93 20.51
CA GLY A 701 -9.69 16.90 20.97
C GLY A 701 -9.30 18.14 21.77
N VAL A 702 -9.66 19.34 21.28
CA VAL A 702 -9.44 20.62 21.98
C VAL A 702 -10.16 20.65 23.34
N VAL A 703 -11.42 20.18 23.37
CA VAL A 703 -12.22 20.08 24.61
C VAL A 703 -11.54 19.14 25.62
N VAL A 704 -11.10 17.96 25.17
CA VAL A 704 -10.42 16.99 26.04
C VAL A 704 -9.11 17.57 26.59
N ALA A 705 -8.31 18.25 25.77
CA ALA A 705 -7.09 18.92 26.23
C ALA A 705 -7.40 19.97 27.32
N TYR A 706 -8.39 20.83 27.06
CA TYR A 706 -8.77 21.89 27.98
C TYR A 706 -9.25 21.35 29.34
N TRP A 707 -10.16 20.37 29.35
CA TRP A 707 -10.68 19.81 30.59
C TRP A 707 -9.65 18.94 31.33
N LEU A 708 -8.76 18.27 30.61
CA LEU A 708 -7.63 17.58 31.22
C LEU A 708 -6.74 18.56 31.99
N GLU A 709 -6.40 19.68 31.37
CA GLU A 709 -5.56 20.73 31.97
C GLU A 709 -6.23 21.45 33.12
N PHE A 710 -7.54 21.70 33.00
CA PHE A 710 -8.34 22.22 34.10
C PHE A 710 -8.34 21.24 35.29
N GLY A 711 -8.48 19.93 35.05
CA GLY A 711 -8.40 18.93 36.13
C GLY A 711 -7.02 18.88 36.79
N LEU A 712 -5.94 19.05 36.02
CA LEU A 712 -4.57 19.07 36.53
C LEU A 712 -4.21 20.36 37.28
N SER A 713 -4.97 21.45 37.09
CA SER A 713 -4.71 22.73 37.76
C SER A 713 -4.91 22.64 39.29
N PHE A 714 -5.75 21.70 39.76
CA PHE A 714 -6.03 21.46 41.18
C PHE A 714 -4.95 20.62 41.89
N ILE A 715 -4.04 19.99 41.15
CA ILE A 715 -3.00 19.12 41.72
C ILE A 715 -1.86 19.98 42.28
N ASP A 716 -1.48 19.74 43.54
CA ASP A 716 -0.42 20.45 44.27
C ASP A 716 -0.52 21.98 44.14
N GLU A 717 -1.74 22.53 44.27
CA GLU A 717 -2.02 23.98 44.15
C GLU A 717 -1.52 24.59 42.82
N GLY A 718 -1.41 23.76 41.77
CA GLY A 718 -1.06 24.19 40.42
C GLY A 718 0.43 24.46 40.18
N ARG A 719 1.32 24.10 41.13
CA ARG A 719 2.80 24.21 41.00
C ARG A 719 3.50 22.93 40.53
N SER A 720 2.78 21.81 40.42
CA SER A 720 3.39 20.54 40.03
C SER A 720 3.88 20.56 38.58
N ALA A 721 5.08 20.05 38.32
CA ALA A 721 5.58 19.83 36.95
C ALA A 721 4.69 18.84 36.15
N ILE A 722 3.89 18.03 36.83
CA ILE A 722 2.91 17.12 36.22
C ILE A 722 1.87 17.92 35.41
N ARG A 723 1.52 19.13 35.85
CA ARG A 723 0.48 19.98 35.23
C ARG A 723 0.72 20.25 33.76
N TRP A 724 1.98 20.42 33.35
CA TRP A 724 2.33 20.71 31.96
C TRP A 724 3.00 19.53 31.23
N ARG A 725 3.71 18.65 31.94
CA ARG A 725 4.36 17.48 31.32
C ARG A 725 3.37 16.36 30.96
N PHE A 726 2.34 16.15 31.77
CA PHE A 726 1.38 15.07 31.54
C PHE A 726 0.52 15.29 30.29
N PRO A 727 -0.06 16.49 30.05
CA PRO A 727 -0.78 16.76 28.81
C PRO A 727 0.08 16.52 27.57
N ILE A 728 1.34 16.98 27.59
CA ILE A 728 2.30 16.72 26.51
C ILE A 728 2.56 15.22 26.34
N ALA A 729 2.68 14.46 27.43
CA ALA A 729 2.90 13.01 27.36
C ALA A 729 1.66 12.24 26.88
N PHE A 730 0.45 12.71 27.19
CA PHE A 730 -0.79 12.04 26.80
C PHE A 730 -0.95 11.95 25.28
N GLN A 731 -0.48 12.95 24.53
CA GLN A 731 -0.51 12.93 23.06
C GLN A 731 0.24 11.72 22.46
N ILE A 732 1.31 11.25 23.14
CA ILE A 732 2.13 10.12 22.70
C ILE A 732 1.31 8.83 22.66
N ILE A 733 0.36 8.66 23.60
CA ILE A 733 -0.53 7.49 23.66
C ILE A 733 -1.40 7.43 22.39
N LEU A 734 -1.96 8.56 21.98
CA LEU A 734 -2.79 8.67 20.77
C LEU A 734 -1.98 8.35 19.52
N LEU A 735 -0.73 8.83 19.45
CA LEU A 735 0.17 8.56 18.33
C LEU A 735 0.62 7.10 18.27
N PHE A 736 0.88 6.44 19.40
CA PHE A 736 1.17 5.00 19.42
C PHE A 736 -0.01 4.17 18.96
N LEU A 737 -1.24 4.54 19.37
CA LEU A 737 -2.45 3.88 18.92
C LEU A 737 -2.61 4.04 17.40
N LEU A 738 -2.43 5.25 16.87
CA LEU A 738 -2.47 5.52 15.43
C LEU A 738 -1.41 4.72 14.66
N LEU A 739 -0.16 4.71 15.14
CA LEU A 739 0.95 3.96 14.54
C LEU A 739 0.72 2.45 14.56
N GLY A 740 0.07 1.92 15.60
CA GLY A 740 -0.29 0.52 15.68
C GLY A 740 -1.40 0.13 14.71
N LEU A 741 -2.43 0.97 14.57
CA LEU A 741 -3.61 0.68 13.76
C LEU A 741 -3.38 0.86 12.25
N VAL A 742 -2.57 1.83 11.82
CA VAL A 742 -2.46 2.22 10.40
C VAL A 742 -2.05 1.08 9.46
N TRP A 743 -1.25 0.11 9.93
CA TRP A 743 -0.76 -1.02 9.12
C TRP A 743 -1.83 -2.03 8.74
N PHE A 744 -2.97 -2.02 9.42
CA PHE A 744 -4.07 -2.94 9.17
C PHE A 744 -5.04 -2.42 8.09
N PHE A 745 -4.89 -1.17 7.64
CA PHE A 745 -5.85 -0.54 6.74
C PHE A 745 -5.40 -0.58 5.28
N PRO A 746 -6.33 -0.45 4.31
CA PRO A 746 -6.00 -0.39 2.91
C PRO A 746 -5.43 0.97 2.49
N GLU A 747 -4.52 0.94 1.52
CA GLU A 747 -3.98 2.14 0.89
C GLU A 747 -5.02 2.78 -0.03
N SER A 748 -4.82 4.06 -0.37
CA SER A 748 -5.72 4.80 -1.27
C SER A 748 -5.78 4.17 -2.67
N PRO A 749 -6.98 3.80 -3.20
CA PRO A 749 -7.13 3.26 -4.55
C PRO A 749 -6.58 4.21 -5.62
N ARG A 750 -6.75 5.52 -5.44
CA ARG A 750 -6.28 6.55 -6.39
C ARG A 750 -4.76 6.62 -6.43
N TRP A 751 -4.11 6.51 -5.26
CA TRP A 751 -2.64 6.45 -5.21
C TRP A 751 -2.11 5.15 -5.84
N LEU A 752 -2.80 4.02 -5.62
CA LEU A 752 -2.41 2.73 -6.20
C LEU A 752 -2.44 2.74 -7.73
N VAL A 753 -3.49 3.30 -8.36
CA VAL A 753 -3.53 3.50 -9.83
C VAL A 753 -2.38 4.40 -10.30
N LYS A 754 -2.11 5.50 -9.58
CA LYS A 754 -1.01 6.42 -9.92
C LYS A 754 0.35 5.71 -9.97
N VAL A 755 0.62 4.80 -9.03
CA VAL A 755 1.86 4.01 -8.94
C VAL A 755 1.86 2.77 -9.86
N GLY A 756 0.75 2.48 -10.55
CA GLY A 756 0.62 1.36 -11.49
C GLY A 756 0.20 0.03 -10.85
N ARG A 757 -0.28 0.06 -9.60
CA ARG A 757 -0.82 -1.12 -8.88
C ARG A 757 -2.34 -1.20 -9.04
N GLU A 758 -2.77 -1.30 -10.30
CA GLU A 758 -4.18 -1.21 -10.70
C GLU A 758 -5.05 -2.35 -10.18
N GLU A 759 -4.54 -3.58 -10.12
CA GLU A 759 -5.31 -4.73 -9.62
C GLU A 759 -5.65 -4.61 -8.13
N GLU A 760 -4.71 -4.14 -7.31
CA GLU A 760 -4.94 -3.90 -5.88
C GLU A 760 -5.92 -2.74 -5.67
N ALA A 761 -5.82 -1.69 -6.50
CA ALA A 761 -6.76 -0.59 -6.49
C ALA A 761 -8.18 -1.05 -6.81
N ARG A 762 -8.36 -1.86 -7.85
CA ARG A 762 -9.64 -2.47 -8.23
C ARG A 762 -10.20 -3.35 -7.12
N TYR A 763 -9.36 -4.16 -6.49
CA TYR A 763 -9.76 -4.99 -5.35
C TYR A 763 -10.27 -4.14 -4.18
N ILE A 764 -9.47 -3.18 -3.70
CA ILE A 764 -9.84 -2.33 -2.57
C ILE A 764 -11.10 -1.52 -2.88
N LEU A 765 -11.21 -0.97 -4.09
CA LEU A 765 -12.39 -0.21 -4.51
C LEU A 765 -13.64 -1.09 -4.54
N GLY A 766 -13.54 -2.32 -5.04
CA GLY A 766 -14.60 -3.31 -4.98
C GLY A 766 -15.03 -3.64 -3.55
N ARG A 767 -14.11 -3.67 -2.58
CA ARG A 767 -14.46 -3.86 -1.15
C ARG A 767 -15.10 -2.63 -0.52
N LEU A 768 -14.69 -1.43 -0.93
CA LEU A 768 -15.23 -0.15 -0.44
C LEU A 768 -16.67 0.10 -0.91
N ARG A 769 -17.00 -0.28 -2.15
CA ARG A 769 -18.36 -0.15 -2.71
C ARG A 769 -19.23 -1.40 -2.50
N GLY A 770 -18.58 -2.56 -2.38
CA GLY A 770 -19.18 -3.87 -2.06
C GLY A 770 -19.21 -4.85 -3.24
N THR A 771 -19.42 -6.13 -2.95
CA THR A 771 -19.34 -7.22 -3.94
C THR A 771 -20.69 -7.64 -4.55
N GLY A 772 -21.74 -6.81 -4.42
CA GLY A 772 -23.04 -7.10 -5.05
C GLY A 772 -22.98 -6.90 -6.58
N PRO A 773 -23.90 -7.49 -7.38
CA PRO A 773 -23.89 -7.36 -8.84
C PRO A 773 -23.93 -5.89 -9.31
N GLU A 774 -24.87 -5.10 -8.78
CA GLU A 774 -24.99 -3.67 -9.11
C GLU A 774 -23.88 -2.80 -8.49
N ASP A 775 -23.28 -3.24 -7.39
CA ASP A 775 -22.21 -2.51 -6.70
C ASP A 775 -20.86 -2.73 -7.38
N GLY A 776 -20.66 -3.93 -7.96
CA GLY A 776 -19.50 -4.27 -8.77
C GLY A 776 -19.42 -3.41 -10.03
N ASP A 777 -20.54 -3.19 -10.70
CA ASP A 777 -20.60 -2.32 -11.89
C ASP A 777 -20.30 -0.86 -11.54
N LYS A 778 -20.81 -0.36 -10.41
CA LYS A 778 -20.48 1.00 -9.92
C LYS A 778 -19.00 1.13 -9.56
N ALA A 779 -18.45 0.14 -8.87
CA ALA A 779 -17.03 0.12 -8.50
C ALA A 779 -16.13 0.08 -9.74
N GLU A 780 -16.51 -0.69 -10.75
CA GLU A 780 -15.78 -0.79 -12.00
C GLU A 780 -15.88 0.50 -12.84
N ALA A 781 -17.05 1.13 -12.87
CA ALA A 781 -17.22 2.44 -13.50
C ALA A 781 -16.33 3.50 -12.83
N GLU A 782 -16.33 3.57 -11.50
CA GLU A 782 -15.45 4.49 -10.76
C GLU A 782 -13.96 4.15 -10.98
N PHE A 783 -13.60 2.86 -11.04
CA PHE A 783 -12.24 2.42 -11.34
C PHE A 783 -11.79 2.90 -12.72
N ARG A 784 -12.63 2.71 -13.75
CA ARG A 784 -12.35 3.18 -15.12
C ARG A 784 -12.22 4.69 -15.18
N ASP A 785 -13.09 5.43 -14.50
CA ASP A 785 -13.00 6.90 -14.41
C ASP A 785 -11.66 7.32 -13.79
N ILE A 786 -11.22 6.67 -12.70
CA ILE A 786 -9.91 6.93 -12.07
C ILE A 786 -8.75 6.61 -13.03
N CYS A 787 -8.79 5.50 -13.76
CA CYS A 787 -7.75 5.12 -14.72
C CYS A 787 -7.68 6.10 -15.90
N ASN A 788 -8.82 6.48 -16.48
CA ASN A 788 -8.90 7.44 -17.58
C ASN A 788 -8.29 8.79 -17.17
N VAL A 789 -8.61 9.27 -15.95
CA VAL A 789 -8.02 10.50 -15.43
C VAL A 789 -6.51 10.35 -15.21
N ALA A 790 -6.06 9.24 -14.62
CA ALA A 790 -4.64 8.99 -14.41
C ALA A 790 -3.85 8.92 -15.73
N GLU A 791 -4.45 8.41 -16.81
CA GLU A 791 -3.84 8.34 -18.14
C GLU A 791 -3.80 9.70 -18.83
N LEU A 792 -4.90 10.48 -18.77
CA LEU A 792 -4.92 11.88 -19.21
C LEU A 792 -3.84 12.70 -18.51
N GLU A 793 -3.65 12.49 -17.20
CA GLU A 793 -2.60 13.15 -16.42
C GLU A 793 -1.18 12.72 -16.80
N ARG A 794 -0.96 11.45 -17.16
CA ARG A 794 0.33 10.99 -17.70
C ARG A 794 0.63 11.63 -19.06
N SER A 795 -0.42 11.89 -19.86
CA SER A 795 -0.29 12.50 -21.19
C SER A 795 0.01 14.00 -21.13
N GLN A 796 -0.55 14.71 -20.13
CA GLN A 796 -0.36 16.15 -19.95
C GLN A 796 0.81 16.43 -19.00
N LYS A 797 1.97 16.82 -19.54
CA LYS A 797 3.18 17.18 -18.76
C LYS A 797 3.02 18.50 -17.99
N TYR A 798 2.20 18.52 -16.93
CA TYR A 798 2.20 19.64 -15.98
C TYR A 798 3.40 19.53 -15.04
N SER A 799 4.02 20.67 -14.75
CA SER A 799 5.04 20.73 -13.70
C SER A 799 4.34 20.61 -12.33
N THR A 800 4.65 19.55 -11.59
CA THR A 800 4.07 19.26 -10.27
C THR A 800 4.93 19.75 -9.10
N SER A 801 5.93 20.60 -9.37
CA SER A 801 6.80 21.17 -8.34
C SER A 801 6.06 22.24 -7.52
N TYR A 802 6.26 22.27 -6.20
CA TYR A 802 5.67 23.29 -5.31
C TYR A 802 5.94 24.72 -5.80
N PHE A 803 7.16 25.00 -6.29
CA PHE A 803 7.52 26.33 -6.81
C PHE A 803 6.74 26.70 -8.08
N SER A 804 6.49 25.72 -8.94
CA SER A 804 5.69 25.90 -10.15
C SER A 804 4.21 26.07 -9.80
N MET A 805 3.72 25.37 -8.77
CA MET A 805 2.35 25.52 -8.28
C MET A 805 2.07 26.91 -7.71
N ILE A 806 2.97 27.49 -6.90
CA ILE A 806 2.75 28.84 -6.34
C ILE A 806 2.93 29.96 -7.37
N THR A 807 3.83 29.79 -8.34
CA THR A 807 4.09 30.79 -9.40
C THR A 807 3.16 30.65 -10.60
N GLY A 808 2.39 29.56 -10.70
CA GLY A 808 1.58 29.24 -11.89
C GLY A 808 2.40 28.89 -13.13
N ARG A 809 3.73 28.79 -13.04
CA ARG A 809 4.59 28.51 -14.20
C ARG A 809 4.41 27.07 -14.65
N GLY A 810 3.96 26.86 -15.89
CA GLY A 810 3.76 25.53 -16.47
C GLY A 810 2.44 24.85 -16.09
N SER A 811 1.45 25.61 -15.60
CA SER A 811 0.11 25.09 -15.26
C SER A 811 -0.88 25.05 -16.43
N GLY A 812 -0.50 25.56 -17.61
CA GLY A 812 -1.42 25.74 -18.74
C GLY A 812 -2.67 26.54 -18.36
N ASN A 813 -3.80 26.25 -19.01
CA ASN A 813 -5.07 26.94 -18.78
C ASN A 813 -5.74 26.58 -17.45
N LEU A 814 -5.23 25.64 -16.63
CA LEU A 814 -5.87 25.29 -15.35
C LEU A 814 -5.63 26.29 -14.22
N HIS A 815 -4.77 27.30 -14.46
CA HIS A 815 -4.48 28.41 -13.53
C HIS A 815 -4.19 27.95 -12.09
N ILE A 816 -3.33 26.91 -11.93
CA ILE A 816 -3.03 26.27 -10.63
C ILE A 816 -2.50 27.28 -9.60
N GLY A 817 -1.73 28.29 -10.03
CA GLY A 817 -1.24 29.37 -9.16
C GLY A 817 -2.36 30.13 -8.46
N ARG A 818 -3.43 30.46 -9.19
CA ARG A 818 -4.60 31.13 -8.61
C ARG A 818 -5.26 30.26 -7.54
N ARG A 819 -5.41 28.96 -7.79
CA ARG A 819 -6.01 28.01 -6.84
C ARG A 819 -5.20 27.91 -5.54
N VAL A 820 -3.87 27.86 -5.65
CA VAL A 820 -2.96 27.88 -4.48
C VAL A 820 -3.15 29.16 -3.66
N GLN A 821 -3.18 30.33 -4.30
CA GLN A 821 -3.36 31.59 -3.59
C GLN A 821 -4.73 31.68 -2.90
N LEU A 822 -5.82 31.26 -3.55
CA LEU A 822 -7.16 31.24 -2.93
C LEU A 822 -7.17 30.36 -1.68
N VAL A 823 -6.58 29.17 -1.73
CA VAL A 823 -6.53 28.26 -0.59
C VAL A 823 -5.68 28.82 0.55
N VAL A 824 -4.51 29.37 0.25
CA VAL A 824 -3.60 29.94 1.27
C VAL A 824 -4.27 31.12 1.97
N TRP A 825 -4.84 32.07 1.22
CA TRP A 825 -5.48 33.25 1.80
C TRP A 825 -6.76 32.92 2.57
N LEU A 826 -7.57 31.96 2.11
CA LEU A 826 -8.76 31.55 2.86
C LEU A 826 -8.41 31.02 4.25
N GLN A 827 -7.36 30.21 4.33
CA GLN A 827 -6.88 29.63 5.59
C GLN A 827 -6.24 30.69 6.50
N ILE A 828 -5.50 31.66 5.94
CA ILE A 828 -4.99 32.80 6.71
C ILE A 828 -6.16 33.61 7.31
N MET A 829 -7.16 33.93 6.49
CA MET A 829 -8.32 34.70 6.94
C MET A 829 -9.17 33.94 7.96
N GLN A 830 -9.29 32.62 7.84
CA GLN A 830 -9.97 31.78 8.83
C GLN A 830 -9.40 31.99 10.24
N GLU A 831 -8.08 32.09 10.36
CA GLU A 831 -7.44 32.35 11.65
C GLU A 831 -7.67 33.79 12.10
N TRP A 832 -7.47 34.77 11.20
CA TRP A 832 -7.63 36.21 11.50
C TRP A 832 -9.06 36.64 11.87
N VAL A 833 -10.08 35.85 11.53
CA VAL A 833 -11.44 35.98 12.07
C VAL A 833 -11.46 35.90 13.61
N GLY A 834 -10.40 35.35 14.22
CA GLY A 834 -10.07 35.49 15.64
C GLY A 834 -10.29 34.22 16.46
N ILE A 835 -10.55 33.07 15.83
CA ILE A 835 -10.95 31.85 16.56
C ILE A 835 -9.85 31.34 17.49
N ALA A 836 -8.61 31.19 17.01
CA ALA A 836 -7.51 30.70 17.84
C ALA A 836 -7.18 31.69 18.97
N GLY A 837 -7.26 33.00 18.70
CA GLY A 837 -7.11 34.02 19.73
C GLY A 837 -8.18 33.92 20.80
N VAL A 838 -9.46 33.74 20.41
CA VAL A 838 -10.58 33.65 21.34
C VAL A 838 -10.57 32.35 22.14
N THR A 839 -10.23 31.21 21.55
CA THR A 839 -10.22 29.92 22.26
C THR A 839 -9.03 29.78 23.20
N VAL A 840 -7.83 30.20 22.79
CA VAL A 840 -6.61 30.13 23.63
C VAL A 840 -6.66 31.14 24.76
N TYR A 841 -7.14 32.36 24.50
CA TYR A 841 -7.20 33.45 25.48
C TYR A 841 -8.61 33.66 26.08
N ALA A 842 -9.52 32.69 25.93
CA ALA A 842 -10.87 32.74 26.51
C ALA A 842 -10.86 33.11 28.01
N PRO A 843 -9.99 32.53 28.87
CA PRO A 843 -9.94 32.90 30.28
C PRO A 843 -9.52 34.37 30.51
N VAL A 844 -8.70 34.94 29.62
CA VAL A 844 -8.33 36.37 29.66
C VAL A 844 -9.53 37.23 29.26
N ILE A 845 -10.25 36.85 28.20
CA ILE A 845 -11.44 37.57 27.72
C ILE A 845 -12.54 37.60 28.78
N PHE A 846 -12.82 36.47 29.44
CA PHE A 846 -13.82 36.44 30.52
C PHE A 846 -13.36 37.20 31.77
N ARG A 847 -12.07 37.19 32.11
CA ARG A 847 -11.54 38.07 33.18
C ARG A 847 -11.70 39.55 32.84
N MET A 848 -11.47 39.96 31.58
CA MET A 848 -11.75 41.32 31.13
C MET A 848 -13.23 41.68 31.20
N ALA A 849 -14.13 40.69 31.11
CA ALA A 849 -15.55 40.85 31.31
C ALA A 849 -15.95 40.93 32.81
N GLY A 850 -14.99 40.87 33.75
CA GLY A 850 -15.24 41.01 35.19
C GLY A 850 -15.55 39.70 35.90
N PHE A 851 -15.30 38.55 35.28
CA PHE A 851 -15.40 37.26 35.96
C PHE A 851 -14.14 36.95 36.77
N ASP A 852 -14.35 36.24 37.88
CA ASP A 852 -13.27 35.73 38.73
C ASP A 852 -12.40 34.69 38.00
N THR A 853 -11.22 34.37 38.53
CA THR A 853 -10.24 33.46 37.91
C THR A 853 -10.82 32.06 37.70
N GLU A 854 -11.36 31.45 38.75
CA GLU A 854 -11.97 30.11 38.68
C GLU A 854 -13.15 30.11 37.72
N LYS A 855 -14.02 31.13 37.84
CA LYS A 855 -15.21 31.28 36.99
C LYS A 855 -14.84 31.40 35.52
N SER A 856 -13.82 32.19 35.20
CA SER A 856 -13.34 32.37 33.83
C SER A 856 -12.78 31.08 33.22
N GLN A 857 -12.12 30.24 34.02
CA GLN A 857 -11.55 28.97 33.54
C GLN A 857 -12.63 27.95 33.19
N TRP A 858 -13.60 27.69 34.08
CA TRP A 858 -14.63 26.68 33.75
C TRP A 858 -15.64 27.20 32.71
N VAL A 859 -15.94 28.51 32.67
CA VAL A 859 -16.78 29.11 31.62
C VAL A 859 -16.11 29.01 30.25
N SER A 860 -14.79 29.15 30.18
CA SER A 860 -14.02 28.89 28.94
C SER A 860 -14.10 27.43 28.50
N GLY A 861 -14.01 26.50 29.45
CA GLY A 861 -14.19 25.08 29.16
C GLY A 861 -15.59 24.77 28.64
N LEU A 862 -16.61 25.41 29.21
CA LEU A 862 -17.99 25.31 28.76
C LEU A 862 -18.16 25.90 27.34
N ASN A 863 -17.53 27.04 27.04
CA ASN A 863 -17.54 27.62 25.70
C ASN A 863 -16.99 26.64 24.64
N ASN A 864 -15.90 25.93 24.95
CA ASN A 864 -15.35 24.91 24.03
C ASN A 864 -16.32 23.73 23.82
N VAL A 865 -17.11 23.35 24.83
CA VAL A 865 -18.14 22.31 24.69
C VAL A 865 -19.28 22.79 23.79
N PHE A 866 -19.76 24.03 23.96
CA PHE A 866 -20.77 24.62 23.08
C PHE A 866 -20.26 24.74 21.64
N TYR A 867 -19.01 25.18 21.49
CA TYR A 867 -18.33 25.22 20.21
C TYR A 867 -18.33 23.85 19.52
N MET A 868 -17.96 22.78 20.24
CA MET A 868 -17.98 21.40 19.72
C MET A 868 -19.38 20.97 19.25
N PHE A 869 -20.43 21.20 20.04
CA PHE A 869 -21.78 20.82 19.60
C PHE A 869 -22.27 21.66 18.41
N SER A 870 -21.83 22.91 18.30
CA SER A 870 -22.19 23.75 17.17
C SER A 870 -21.57 23.28 15.85
N THR A 871 -20.48 22.52 15.86
CA THR A 871 -19.91 21.97 14.60
C THR A 871 -20.82 20.93 13.97
N LEU A 872 -21.68 20.27 14.75
CA LEU A 872 -22.66 19.30 14.25
C LEU A 872 -23.68 19.95 13.32
N VAL A 873 -23.98 21.24 13.49
CA VAL A 873 -24.88 21.98 12.59
C VAL A 873 -24.33 21.94 11.17
N CYS A 874 -23.02 22.20 11.01
CA CYS A 874 -22.35 22.22 9.71
C CYS A 874 -22.44 20.85 9.00
N VAL A 875 -22.38 19.74 9.75
CA VAL A 875 -22.48 18.38 9.19
C VAL A 875 -23.78 18.19 8.38
N PHE A 876 -24.90 18.78 8.83
CA PHE A 876 -26.19 18.62 8.15
C PHE A 876 -26.51 19.74 7.16
N THR A 877 -25.91 20.93 7.31
CA THR A 877 -26.27 22.11 6.52
C THR A 877 -25.32 22.41 5.37
N LEU A 878 -24.05 21.99 5.46
CA LEU A 878 -22.98 22.39 4.53
C LEU A 878 -23.30 22.05 3.07
N ASP A 879 -23.76 20.82 2.81
CA ASP A 879 -24.07 20.36 1.44
C ASP A 879 -25.41 20.92 0.91
N ARG A 880 -26.29 21.40 1.80
CA ARG A 880 -27.59 22.00 1.41
C ARG A 880 -27.48 23.50 1.10
N ILE A 881 -26.73 24.25 1.91
CA ILE A 881 -26.65 25.72 1.82
C ILE A 881 -25.61 26.16 0.78
N GLY A 882 -24.56 25.37 0.56
CA GLY A 882 -23.43 25.75 -0.29
C GLY A 882 -22.30 26.45 0.48
N ARG A 883 -21.12 26.50 -0.13
CA ARG A 883 -19.89 26.92 0.56
C ARG A 883 -19.84 28.45 0.72
N ARG A 884 -20.24 29.23 -0.29
CA ARG A 884 -20.19 30.71 -0.24
C ARG A 884 -21.20 31.28 0.76
N TRP A 885 -22.44 30.78 0.71
CA TRP A 885 -23.49 31.23 1.63
C TRP A 885 -23.16 30.92 3.08
N THR A 886 -22.56 29.76 3.35
CA THR A 886 -22.07 29.39 4.69
C THR A 886 -21.04 30.40 5.20
N LEU A 887 -20.07 30.81 4.37
CA LEU A 887 -19.08 31.82 4.73
C LEU A 887 -19.68 33.22 4.96
N TYR A 888 -20.70 33.62 4.20
CA TYR A 888 -21.37 34.92 4.41
C TYR A 888 -22.12 34.98 5.75
N TRP A 889 -22.98 34.00 6.01
CA TRP A 889 -23.74 33.93 7.27
C TRP A 889 -22.81 33.85 8.48
N GLY A 890 -21.76 33.05 8.35
CA GLY A 890 -20.71 32.98 9.35
C GLY A 890 -20.08 34.34 9.63
N SER A 891 -19.57 35.01 8.59
CA SER A 891 -18.85 36.29 8.74
C SER A 891 -19.72 37.37 9.37
N VAL A 892 -21.00 37.46 8.96
CA VAL A 892 -21.95 38.43 9.52
C VAL A 892 -22.23 38.14 10.99
N GLY A 893 -22.54 36.89 11.33
CA GLY A 893 -22.84 36.50 12.71
C GLY A 893 -21.63 36.67 13.65
N GLN A 894 -20.44 36.27 13.18
CA GLN A 894 -19.18 36.42 13.92
C GLN A 894 -18.78 37.88 14.08
N GLY A 895 -18.88 38.67 13.02
CA GLY A 895 -18.58 40.10 13.04
C GLY A 895 -19.45 40.85 14.05
N ILE A 896 -20.78 40.67 13.99
CA ILE A 896 -21.72 41.27 14.95
C ILE A 896 -21.38 40.85 16.38
N ALA A 897 -21.18 39.55 16.62
CA ALA A 897 -20.83 39.05 17.94
C ALA A 897 -19.53 39.65 18.48
N MET A 898 -18.50 39.81 17.65
CA MET A 898 -17.22 40.41 18.04
C MET A 898 -17.32 41.91 18.34
N PHE A 899 -18.04 42.68 17.51
CA PHE A 899 -18.29 44.11 17.79
C PHE A 899 -19.05 44.30 19.10
N LEU A 900 -20.09 43.48 19.35
CA LEU A 900 -20.86 43.53 20.59
C LEU A 900 -20.05 43.06 21.79
N ALA A 901 -19.25 42.00 21.67
CA ALA A 901 -18.37 41.52 22.74
C ALA A 901 -17.35 42.60 23.16
N GLY A 902 -16.73 43.29 22.19
CA GLY A 902 -15.86 44.44 22.44
C GLY A 902 -16.59 45.59 23.13
N GLY A 903 -17.78 45.95 22.63
CA GLY A 903 -18.61 47.03 23.20
C GLY A 903 -19.04 46.78 24.64
N PHE A 904 -19.55 45.58 24.93
CA PHE A 904 -19.94 45.23 26.29
C PHE A 904 -18.75 45.08 27.24
N SER A 905 -17.60 44.61 26.74
CA SER A 905 -16.36 44.58 27.55
C SER A 905 -15.89 45.99 27.91
N TYR A 906 -15.98 46.93 26.97
CA TYR A 906 -15.67 48.34 27.22
C TYR A 906 -16.64 48.97 28.24
N LEU A 907 -17.95 48.74 28.09
CA LEU A 907 -18.96 49.22 29.03
C LEU A 907 -18.79 48.62 30.44
N CYS A 908 -18.40 47.34 30.53
CA CYS A 908 -18.09 46.68 31.79
C CYS A 908 -16.91 47.38 32.50
N LYS A 909 -15.82 47.67 31.78
CA LYS A 909 -14.67 48.41 32.33
C LYS A 909 -15.07 49.80 32.81
N GLN A 910 -15.89 50.52 32.06
CA GLN A 910 -16.37 51.85 32.44
C GLN A 910 -17.28 51.81 33.68
N ALA A 911 -18.18 50.83 33.77
CA ALA A 911 -19.05 50.65 34.92
C ALA A 911 -18.27 50.27 36.19
N ASN A 912 -17.24 49.43 36.06
CA ASN A 912 -16.31 49.11 37.15
C ASN A 912 -15.54 50.36 37.62
N ALA A 913 -15.05 51.19 36.70
CA ALA A 913 -14.39 52.46 37.03
C ALA A 913 -15.34 53.46 37.72
N ALA A 914 -16.64 53.38 37.41
CA ALA A 914 -17.69 54.19 38.04
C ALA A 914 -18.22 53.61 39.36
N GLY A 915 -17.74 52.43 39.80
CA GLY A 915 -18.19 51.78 41.03
C GLY A 915 -19.58 51.11 40.97
N ASP A 916 -20.21 51.01 39.80
CA ASP A 916 -21.54 50.43 39.61
C ASP A 916 -21.43 48.92 39.31
N THR A 917 -21.25 48.13 40.37
CA THR A 917 -21.00 46.68 40.31
C THR A 917 -22.14 45.89 39.66
N SER A 918 -23.40 46.37 39.79
CA SER A 918 -24.57 45.73 39.16
C SER A 918 -24.53 45.85 37.64
N LYS A 919 -24.28 47.06 37.12
CA LYS A 919 -24.16 47.28 35.67
C LYS A 919 -22.93 46.59 35.10
N ALA A 920 -21.80 46.62 35.82
CA ALA A 920 -20.59 45.93 35.39
C ALA A 920 -20.81 44.42 35.21
N SER A 921 -21.46 43.76 36.19
CA SER A 921 -21.77 42.33 36.07
C SER A 921 -22.72 42.02 34.91
N SER A 922 -23.69 42.87 34.62
CA SER A 922 -24.63 42.69 33.50
C SER A 922 -23.93 42.82 32.14
N TYR A 923 -23.12 43.86 31.96
CA TYR A 923 -22.32 44.03 30.73
C TYR A 923 -21.27 42.92 30.58
N GLY A 924 -20.67 42.45 31.67
CA GLY A 924 -19.77 41.30 31.66
C GLY A 924 -20.43 40.00 31.17
N ALA A 925 -21.63 39.71 31.66
CA ALA A 925 -22.43 38.56 31.20
C ALA A 925 -22.85 38.69 29.72
N ALA A 926 -23.21 39.89 29.27
CA ALA A 926 -23.50 40.16 27.87
C ALA A 926 -22.27 39.93 26.98
N ALA A 927 -21.10 40.43 27.37
CA ALA A 927 -19.84 40.22 26.65
C ALA A 927 -19.51 38.73 26.52
N ALA A 928 -19.63 37.97 27.61
CA ALA A 928 -19.41 36.52 27.58
C ALA A 928 -20.40 35.79 26.67
N SER A 929 -21.68 36.17 26.70
CA SER A 929 -22.70 35.55 25.86
C SER A 929 -22.40 35.76 24.37
N MET A 930 -21.89 36.94 23.99
CA MET A 930 -21.46 37.22 22.62
C MET A 930 -20.24 36.38 22.20
N VAL A 931 -19.31 36.10 23.12
CA VAL A 931 -18.18 35.18 22.85
C VAL A 931 -18.68 33.76 22.57
N PHE A 932 -19.68 33.27 23.31
CA PHE A 932 -20.32 31.97 23.05
C PHE A 932 -21.04 31.93 21.69
N ILE A 933 -21.72 33.01 21.32
CA ILE A 933 -22.36 33.12 20.00
C ILE A 933 -21.29 33.11 18.91
N PHE A 934 -20.19 33.85 19.07
CA PHE A 934 -19.10 33.87 18.11
C PHE A 934 -18.51 32.48 17.84
N THR A 935 -18.14 31.75 18.90
CA THR A 935 -17.55 30.41 18.77
C THR A 935 -18.54 29.40 18.18
N SER A 936 -19.81 29.50 18.56
CA SER A 936 -20.87 28.64 18.00
C SER A 936 -21.06 28.93 16.51
N VAL A 937 -21.20 30.19 16.10
CA VAL A 937 -21.33 30.56 14.69
C VAL A 937 -20.10 30.12 13.89
N PHE A 938 -18.89 30.28 14.43
CA PHE A 938 -17.67 29.77 13.80
C PHE A 938 -17.74 28.26 13.55
N GLY A 939 -18.13 27.48 14.58
CA GLY A 939 -18.26 26.03 14.45
C GLY A 939 -19.32 25.60 13.45
N ALA A 940 -20.46 26.29 13.40
CA ALA A 940 -21.53 25.99 12.46
C ALA A 940 -21.19 26.36 11.01
N THR A 941 -20.18 27.20 10.75
CA THR A 941 -19.92 27.78 9.43
C THR A 941 -18.45 27.70 8.97
N TRP A 942 -17.59 28.58 9.50
CA TRP A 942 -16.22 28.83 9.03
C TRP A 942 -15.22 27.73 9.36
N LEU A 943 -15.54 26.79 10.26
CA LEU A 943 -14.62 25.71 10.60
C LEU A 943 -14.36 24.79 9.40
N THR A 944 -15.41 24.25 8.78
CA THR A 944 -15.27 23.14 7.81
C THR A 944 -14.95 23.62 6.38
N VAL A 945 -15.51 24.75 5.95
CA VAL A 945 -15.42 25.22 4.55
C VAL A 945 -13.97 25.43 4.09
N PRO A 946 -13.10 26.14 4.83
CA PRO A 946 -11.73 26.41 4.39
C PRO A 946 -10.87 25.15 4.21
N TRP A 947 -11.16 24.08 4.96
CA TRP A 947 -10.49 22.79 4.84
C TRP A 947 -11.05 21.91 3.73
N LEU A 948 -12.34 22.04 3.44
CA LEU A 948 -13.00 21.34 2.34
C LEU A 948 -12.61 21.94 0.97
N TYR A 949 -12.48 23.26 0.90
CA TYR A 949 -12.22 24.00 -0.34
C TYR A 949 -11.01 23.50 -1.14
N PRO A 950 -9.81 23.30 -0.57
CA PRO A 950 -8.68 22.74 -1.32
C PRO A 950 -8.94 21.33 -1.87
N ALA A 951 -9.71 20.50 -1.18
CA ALA A 951 -10.06 19.16 -1.67
C ALA A 951 -10.98 19.20 -2.91
N GLU A 952 -11.78 20.26 -3.05
CA GLU A 952 -12.74 20.46 -4.13
C GLU A 952 -12.16 21.22 -5.32
N ILE A 953 -11.26 22.18 -5.08
CA ILE A 953 -10.72 23.00 -6.17
C ILE A 953 -9.50 22.42 -6.85
N PHE A 954 -8.76 21.44 -6.29
CA PHE A 954 -7.55 20.95 -6.95
C PHE A 954 -7.82 19.73 -7.85
N PRO A 955 -7.23 19.70 -9.08
CA PRO A 955 -7.30 18.54 -9.94
C PRO A 955 -6.51 17.37 -9.32
N LEU A 956 -6.87 16.15 -9.70
CA LEU A 956 -6.38 14.91 -9.08
C LEU A 956 -4.83 14.83 -9.05
N SER A 957 -4.17 15.21 -10.13
CA SER A 957 -2.71 15.18 -10.31
C SER A 957 -1.92 15.91 -9.23
N VAL A 958 -2.42 17.06 -8.76
CA VAL A 958 -1.75 17.94 -7.79
C VAL A 958 -2.50 18.04 -6.46
N ARG A 959 -3.62 17.33 -6.28
CA ARG A 959 -4.49 17.46 -5.09
C ARG A 959 -3.77 17.27 -3.77
N ALA A 960 -2.93 16.24 -3.65
CA ALA A 960 -2.19 15.99 -2.41
C ALA A 960 -1.26 17.18 -2.07
N LYS A 961 -0.59 17.75 -3.07
CA LYS A 961 0.24 18.95 -2.92
C LYS A 961 -0.60 20.22 -2.71
N GLY A 962 -1.79 20.29 -3.30
CA GLY A 962 -2.76 21.36 -3.13
C GLY A 962 -3.31 21.43 -1.70
N ASN A 963 -3.67 20.29 -1.12
CA ASN A 963 -4.07 20.20 0.29
C ASN A 963 -2.93 20.60 1.23
N ALA A 964 -1.68 20.22 0.92
CA ALA A 964 -0.53 20.72 1.66
C ALA A 964 -0.42 22.25 1.66
N TRP A 965 -0.76 22.94 0.56
CA TRP A 965 -0.83 24.41 0.54
C TRP A 965 -1.92 24.97 1.47
N GLY A 966 -3.03 24.25 1.67
CA GLY A 966 -4.05 24.60 2.67
C GLY A 966 -3.50 24.55 4.09
N VAL A 967 -2.71 23.53 4.41
CA VAL A 967 -2.03 23.42 5.72
C VAL A 967 -0.96 24.51 5.88
N VAL A 968 -0.26 24.88 4.79
CA VAL A 968 0.70 26.00 4.79
C VAL A 968 0.01 27.32 5.12
N GLY A 969 -1.10 27.63 4.45
CA GLY A 969 -1.87 28.86 4.71
C GLY A 969 -2.40 28.90 6.14
N TRP A 970 -2.92 27.77 6.64
CA TRP A 970 -3.35 27.63 8.02
C TRP A 970 -2.19 27.86 9.00
N SER A 971 -1.03 27.25 8.76
CA SER A 971 0.15 27.40 9.61
C SER A 971 0.65 28.84 9.65
N ILE A 972 0.61 29.56 8.53
CA ILE A 972 0.97 30.98 8.46
C ILE A 972 -0.04 31.81 9.25
N GLY A 973 -1.34 31.62 9.03
CA GLY A 973 -2.40 32.35 9.72
C GLY A 973 -2.32 32.16 11.23
N ASN A 974 -2.21 30.91 11.67
CA ASN A 974 -2.23 30.55 13.08
C ASN A 974 -0.92 30.94 13.78
N GLY A 975 0.22 30.71 13.14
CA GLY A 975 1.53 31.15 13.64
C GLY A 975 1.62 32.67 13.79
N TRP A 976 1.09 33.42 12.82
CA TRP A 976 1.05 34.88 12.86
C TRP A 976 0.11 35.39 13.96
N LEU A 977 -1.12 34.89 14.01
CA LEU A 977 -2.11 35.32 15.00
C LEU A 977 -1.66 34.97 16.42
N THR A 978 -1.14 33.78 16.65
CA THR A 978 -0.73 33.32 17.99
C THR A 978 0.48 34.08 18.54
N LEU A 979 1.37 34.54 17.65
CA LEU A 979 2.46 35.44 18.03
C LEU A 979 1.95 36.83 18.43
N LEU A 980 0.94 37.36 17.73
CA LEU A 980 0.45 38.72 17.90
C LEU A 980 -0.61 38.87 19.00
N CYS A 981 -1.47 37.87 19.20
CA CYS A 981 -2.56 37.89 20.17
C CYS A 981 -2.15 38.31 21.60
N PRO A 982 -1.10 37.74 22.23
CA PRO A 982 -0.72 38.15 23.58
C PRO A 982 -0.31 39.63 23.63
N ILE A 983 0.37 40.12 22.59
CA ILE A 983 0.78 41.53 22.47
C ILE A 983 -0.45 42.44 22.30
N MET A 984 -1.45 42.02 21.52
CA MET A 984 -2.68 42.78 21.32
C MET A 984 -3.49 42.88 22.62
N PHE A 985 -3.70 41.77 23.33
CA PHE A 985 -4.45 41.80 24.59
C PHE A 985 -3.76 42.64 25.67
N ASP A 986 -2.42 42.62 25.74
CA ASP A 986 -1.66 43.42 26.68
C ASP A 986 -1.67 44.93 26.34
N SER A 987 -1.50 45.28 25.07
CA SER A 987 -1.38 46.68 24.64
C SER A 987 -2.71 47.40 24.40
N ILE A 988 -3.70 46.72 23.82
CA ILE A 988 -4.98 47.33 23.38
C ILE A 988 -6.23 46.70 24.02
N GLY A 989 -6.06 45.66 24.86
CA GLY A 989 -7.13 45.10 25.67
C GLY A 989 -8.35 44.64 24.86
N GLU A 990 -9.53 45.16 25.21
CA GLU A 990 -10.81 44.82 24.59
C GLU A 990 -10.92 45.24 23.12
N LYS A 991 -10.10 46.21 22.69
CA LYS A 991 -10.10 46.68 21.29
C LYS A 991 -9.62 45.62 20.31
N THR A 992 -8.91 44.59 20.80
CA THR A 992 -8.56 43.38 20.04
C THR A 992 -9.80 42.74 19.40
N LEU A 993 -10.93 42.71 20.12
CA LEU A 993 -12.17 42.10 19.62
C LEU A 993 -12.75 42.86 18.41
N TYR A 994 -12.55 44.19 18.36
CA TYR A 994 -12.93 44.98 17.18
C TYR A 994 -12.08 44.66 15.96
N ILE A 995 -10.79 44.34 16.14
CA ILE A 995 -9.93 43.94 15.02
C ILE A 995 -10.42 42.63 14.42
N PHE A 996 -10.81 41.66 15.25
CA PHE A 996 -11.45 40.42 14.78
C PHE A 996 -12.78 40.69 14.08
N GLY A 997 -13.61 41.59 14.62
CA GLY A 997 -14.85 42.03 13.97
C GLY A 997 -14.60 42.65 12.59
N ILE A 998 -13.59 43.51 12.44
CA ILE A 998 -13.21 44.12 11.16
C ILE A 998 -12.70 43.06 10.17
N ALA A 999 -11.89 42.10 10.63
CA ALA A 999 -11.43 41.00 9.79
C ALA A 999 -12.61 40.21 9.18
N ASN A 1000 -13.66 39.95 9.98
CA ASN A 1000 -14.91 39.32 9.51
C ASN A 1000 -15.68 40.18 8.49
N VAL A 1001 -15.58 41.51 8.56
CA VAL A 1001 -16.20 42.38 7.54
C VAL A 1001 -15.42 42.33 6.24
N ILE A 1002 -14.09 42.23 6.30
CA ILE A 1002 -13.20 42.16 5.12
C ILE A 1002 -13.35 40.82 4.38
N THR A 1003 -13.68 39.73 5.07
CA THR A 1003 -13.88 38.42 4.40
C THR A 1003 -15.10 38.41 3.47
N ILE A 1004 -16.14 39.21 3.73
CA ILE A 1004 -17.35 39.28 2.90
C ILE A 1004 -17.05 39.71 1.45
N PRO A 1005 -16.46 40.89 1.18
CA PRO A 1005 -16.13 41.30 -0.19
C PRO A 1005 -15.09 40.39 -0.82
N MET A 1006 -14.18 39.81 -0.02
CA MET A 1006 -13.20 38.83 -0.50
C MET A 1006 -13.87 37.56 -1.08
N VAL A 1007 -14.78 36.94 -0.32
CA VAL A 1007 -15.56 35.75 -0.75
C VAL A 1007 -16.50 36.10 -1.92
N TRP A 1008 -17.03 37.31 -1.93
CA TRP A 1008 -17.87 37.79 -3.02
C TRP A 1008 -17.12 37.92 -4.36
N ALA A 1009 -15.89 38.43 -4.33
CA ALA A 1009 -15.14 38.72 -5.55
C ALA A 1009 -14.29 37.55 -6.09
N LEU A 1010 -13.71 36.73 -5.20
CA LEU A 1010 -12.62 35.81 -5.56
C LEU A 1010 -12.96 34.31 -5.49
N TYR A 1011 -13.94 33.92 -4.66
CA TYR A 1011 -14.22 32.50 -4.38
C TYR A 1011 -15.44 31.98 -5.15
N PRO A 1012 -15.26 31.11 -6.15
CA PRO A 1012 -16.38 30.44 -6.81
C PRO A 1012 -17.08 29.42 -5.90
N GLU A 1013 -18.35 29.14 -6.21
CA GLU A 1013 -19.14 28.11 -5.52
C GLU A 1013 -18.74 26.73 -6.03
N SER A 1014 -18.39 25.83 -5.12
CA SER A 1014 -17.94 24.47 -5.39
C SER A 1014 -19.04 23.42 -5.14
N ASN A 1015 -20.13 23.78 -4.45
CA ASN A 1015 -21.19 22.83 -4.12
C ASN A 1015 -21.84 22.21 -5.37
N GLN A 1016 -22.09 20.90 -5.33
CA GLN A 1016 -22.75 20.10 -6.38
C GLN A 1016 -22.11 20.20 -7.78
N ARG A 1017 -20.83 20.57 -7.87
CA ARG A 1017 -20.08 20.58 -9.13
C ARG A 1017 -19.12 19.40 -9.19
N THR A 1018 -18.96 18.82 -10.37
CA THR A 1018 -17.92 17.81 -10.57
C THR A 1018 -16.55 18.48 -10.61
N LEU A 1019 -15.49 17.73 -10.35
CA LEU A 1019 -14.12 18.25 -10.32
C LEU A 1019 -13.72 18.81 -11.68
N GLU A 1020 -14.19 18.18 -12.75
CA GLU A 1020 -13.93 18.54 -14.14
C GLU A 1020 -14.66 19.85 -14.51
N GLN A 1021 -15.86 20.08 -13.96
CA GLN A 1021 -16.56 21.35 -14.11
C GLN A 1021 -15.83 22.49 -13.40
N ILE A 1022 -15.24 22.22 -12.23
CA ILE A 1022 -14.40 23.19 -11.54
C ILE A 1022 -13.14 23.48 -12.36
N ASP A 1023 -12.57 22.48 -13.03
CA ASP A 1023 -11.43 22.71 -13.93
C ASP A 1023 -11.76 23.64 -15.09
N LEU A 1024 -12.94 23.50 -15.69
CA LEU A 1024 -13.44 24.40 -16.72
C LEU A 1024 -13.72 25.81 -16.19
N LEU A 1025 -14.27 25.92 -14.98
CA LEU A 1025 -14.53 27.22 -14.34
C LEU A 1025 -13.23 28.01 -14.13
N PHE A 1026 -12.19 27.32 -13.67
CA PHE A 1026 -10.87 27.91 -13.49
C PHE A 1026 -10.08 28.05 -14.80
N ALA A 1027 -10.57 27.55 -15.93
CA ALA A 1027 -9.95 27.75 -17.24
C ALA A 1027 -10.15 29.16 -17.80
N ALA A 1028 -11.06 29.94 -17.22
CA ALA A 1028 -11.24 31.35 -17.55
C ALA A 1028 -10.06 32.21 -17.08
N ASP A 1029 -9.60 33.11 -17.95
CA ASP A 1029 -8.48 34.02 -17.66
C ASP A 1029 -8.81 35.12 -16.64
N SER A 1030 -10.10 35.40 -16.39
CA SER A 1030 -10.51 36.41 -15.41
C SER A 1030 -10.37 35.92 -13.97
N ILE A 1031 -9.77 36.76 -13.12
CA ILE A 1031 -9.61 36.52 -11.67
C ILE A 1031 -10.95 36.69 -10.93
N TRP A 1032 -11.91 37.37 -11.54
CA TRP A 1032 -13.21 37.65 -10.92
C TRP A 1032 -14.20 36.50 -11.11
N VAL A 1033 -14.93 36.18 -10.04
CA VAL A 1033 -15.87 35.05 -10.04
C VAL A 1033 -17.02 35.24 -11.03
N TRP A 1034 -17.56 36.45 -11.17
CA TRP A 1034 -18.70 36.71 -12.06
C TRP A 1034 -18.35 36.49 -13.54
N ASP A 1035 -17.13 36.82 -13.95
CA ASP A 1035 -16.66 36.60 -15.32
C ASP A 1035 -16.34 35.13 -15.56
N ALA A 1036 -15.71 34.46 -14.59
CA ALA A 1036 -15.43 33.03 -14.65
C ALA A 1036 -16.72 32.21 -14.76
N GLU A 1037 -17.74 32.57 -13.98
CA GLU A 1037 -19.05 31.91 -14.00
C GLU A 1037 -19.80 32.16 -15.32
N ARG A 1038 -19.73 33.39 -15.86
CA ARG A 1038 -20.31 33.70 -17.18
C ARG A 1038 -19.64 32.89 -18.29
N ASN A 1039 -18.30 32.83 -18.30
CA ASN A 1039 -17.55 32.04 -19.27
C ASN A 1039 -17.87 30.55 -19.15
N PHE A 1040 -18.01 30.04 -17.92
CA PHE A 1040 -18.43 28.66 -17.69
C PHE A 1040 -19.83 28.38 -18.25
N GLN A 1041 -20.79 29.27 -18.03
CA GLN A 1041 -22.13 29.15 -18.62
C GLN A 1041 -22.08 29.10 -20.15
N THR A 1042 -21.31 30.00 -20.78
CA THR A 1042 -21.11 29.99 -22.23
C THR A 1042 -20.44 28.70 -22.73
N LEU A 1043 -19.46 28.17 -22.01
CA LEU A 1043 -18.79 26.90 -22.36
C LEU A 1043 -19.72 25.69 -22.26
N VAL A 1044 -20.61 25.69 -21.26
CA VAL A 1044 -21.63 24.66 -21.04
C VAL A 1044 -22.71 24.72 -22.11
N GLU A 1045 -23.13 25.92 -22.52
CA GLU A 1045 -24.09 26.12 -23.62
C GLU A 1045 -23.52 25.68 -24.98
N ASN A 1046 -22.22 25.93 -25.22
CA ASN A 1046 -21.56 25.59 -26.47
C ASN A 1046 -21.19 24.10 -26.62
N ASN A 1047 -21.14 23.32 -25.53
CA ASN A 1047 -20.78 21.89 -25.55
C ASN A 1047 -21.80 21.03 -24.77
N PRO A 1048 -23.02 20.82 -25.33
CA PRO A 1048 -24.10 20.08 -24.66
C PRO A 1048 -23.78 18.58 -24.40
N GLU A 1049 -22.83 17.99 -25.12
CA GLU A 1049 -22.37 16.61 -24.91
C GLU A 1049 -21.61 16.42 -23.58
N LEU A 1050 -20.86 17.45 -23.15
CA LEU A 1050 -20.20 17.47 -21.83
C LEU A 1050 -21.22 17.50 -20.68
N THR A 1051 -22.44 17.98 -20.94
CA THR A 1051 -23.53 18.13 -19.96
C THR A 1051 -24.49 16.95 -19.94
N GLN A 1052 -24.67 16.21 -21.05
CA GLN A 1052 -25.60 15.07 -21.14
C GLN A 1052 -25.17 13.87 -20.28
N ALA A 1053 -23.88 13.54 -20.23
CA ALA A 1053 -23.35 12.50 -19.34
C ALA A 1053 -23.57 12.85 -17.84
N THR A 1054 -23.67 14.14 -17.52
CA THR A 1054 -23.81 14.67 -16.16
C THR A 1054 -25.28 14.85 -15.75
N ARG A 1055 -26.15 15.32 -16.65
CA ARG A 1055 -27.60 15.48 -16.40
C ARG A 1055 -28.31 14.15 -16.17
N ALA A 1056 -27.91 13.11 -16.90
CA ALA A 1056 -28.44 11.75 -16.71
C ALA A 1056 -28.11 11.17 -15.32
N ARG A 1057 -26.95 11.53 -14.75
CA ARG A 1057 -26.55 11.12 -13.39
C ARG A 1057 -27.24 11.94 -12.30
N ALA A 1058 -27.36 13.26 -12.47
CA ALA A 1058 -28.01 14.15 -11.50
C ALA A 1058 -29.53 13.87 -11.34
N LEU A 1059 -30.22 13.54 -12.43
CA LEU A 1059 -31.64 13.16 -12.39
C LEU A 1059 -31.85 11.84 -11.60
N SER A 1060 -30.97 10.85 -11.78
CA SER A 1060 -30.96 9.59 -11.00
C SER A 1060 -30.86 9.84 -9.49
N ASP A 1061 -30.03 10.80 -9.08
CA ASP A 1061 -29.74 11.03 -7.66
C ASP A 1061 -30.85 11.83 -6.97
N THR A 1062 -31.54 12.70 -7.72
CA THR A 1062 -32.69 13.45 -7.22
C THR A 1062 -33.93 12.56 -7.07
N GLU A 1063 -34.10 11.59 -7.97
CA GLU A 1063 -35.17 10.57 -7.88
C GLU A 1063 -34.92 9.58 -6.73
N LYS A 1064 -33.66 9.20 -6.46
CA LYS A 1064 -33.30 8.38 -5.29
C LYS A 1064 -33.47 9.12 -3.97
N ALA A 1065 -33.18 10.41 -3.91
CA ALA A 1065 -33.40 11.20 -2.71
C ALA A 1065 -34.90 11.31 -2.35
N LYS A 1066 -35.77 11.43 -3.36
CA LYS A 1066 -37.24 11.39 -3.17
C LYS A 1066 -37.74 10.00 -2.76
N ALA A 1067 -37.20 8.93 -3.36
CA ALA A 1067 -37.56 7.56 -3.00
C ALA A 1067 -37.06 7.08 -1.62
N ILE A 1068 -36.28 7.90 -0.91
CA ILE A 1068 -35.85 7.65 0.48
C ILE A 1068 -36.68 8.50 1.46
N GLU A 1069 -37.36 9.54 0.98
CA GLU A 1069 -38.31 10.36 1.76
C GLU A 1069 -39.76 9.84 1.69
N ASP A 1070 -40.11 9.10 0.63
CA ASP A 1070 -41.34 8.29 0.51
C ASP A 1070 -41.13 6.88 1.11
#